data_AF-A0A2V7X1V7-F1
#
_entry.id   AF-A0A2V7X1V7-F1
#
_cell.length_a   1.000
_cell.length_b   1.000
_cell.length_c   1.000
_cell.angle_alpha   90.00
_cell.angle_beta   90.00
_cell.angle_gamma   90.00
#
_symmetry.space_group_name_H-M   'P 1'
#
loop_
_entity.id
_entity.type
_entity.pdbx_description
1 polymer ?
#
loop_
_entity_poly.entity_id
_entity_poly.type
_entity_poly.pdbx_seq_one_letter_code
_entity_poly.pdbx_strand_id
1 'polypeptide(L)'
;RAAVEIDCIDCHGTVAGPANLTTSGPASSAMDLTSLSTPWGQPRFTSCRGKITQRSMVDENVEWEVPQVVDAVTPGNPRYSEKARLAKTMQMNGSTWGDASADPTKLAHANNKMSCFACHSSWTTSCFGCHLSMKANQKKPNLHNEGGLSRNWTSYNFQTLRDDIYFLAKDGTVSGNRVSPARSACAVIVSSQNQSREWLYSQQQTTSAGGFSGTSFSTYVPHTVRAKETRGCTECHVARAGDNNAWMASLLMQGTGMMNFIGRYAYVGEEHHGFEAVAVTERDEPQAIIGSKLHELAYPVEFKAHQAAGARLKEAYHHGGDVRSLQLRGEYLFAAGDGGLRIYDVAQVDQKGFSERIVSAPVSPLGQRLYVKTKDATSVALPTTTSVDAQREVLPQNQEQKVHPLYDYAFVTDRTEGLVVVGPLHTLMNGNPSDNFIKRIATFNPDGVLTGATSAAIAGTSGFVTTPRGLVVLDLEDPTKPRVIGQVGVPLREPHAVAIQFRYAFVLDSEGLEVVDVTAPDKPRVVEGAKIPFAHAHGLYVARTYLYVAAGPDGLAIVDIKSPEKPRLDQTFNAGGAINDAHDVKLGATNGSIFAYVADGKNGLRVIDAISANDTPGAYGFSPRPTPKLVATYATHGPAVALSRGVDRDRAVDEHGNQIGVFGRRGARPLNGEEQRRMYLRDGKLFTVTDAPPGKAVGGAATDNRGQGATAASGGREKR
;
A
#
# COMPACT_ATOMS: atom_id res chain seq x y z
N ARG A 1 -9.79 -14.15 18.66
CA ARG A 1 -9.91 -15.32 17.73
C ARG A 1 -9.93 -16.64 18.48
N ALA A 2 -9.12 -16.79 19.52
CA ALA A 2 -9.13 -17.99 20.36
C ALA A 2 -10.52 -18.32 20.98
N ALA A 3 -11.39 -17.32 21.17
CA ALA A 3 -12.75 -17.49 21.70
C ALA A 3 -13.84 -17.81 20.65
N VAL A 4 -13.47 -18.18 19.42
CA VAL A 4 -14.45 -18.55 18.39
C VAL A 4 -14.85 -20.01 18.57
N GLU A 5 -16.10 -20.26 18.95
CA GLU A 5 -16.66 -21.59 19.14
C GLU A 5 -17.09 -22.23 17.80
N ILE A 6 -17.83 -21.47 16.98
CA ILE A 6 -18.47 -21.95 15.75
C ILE A 6 -17.66 -21.51 14.52
N ASP A 7 -17.27 -22.45 13.66
CA ASP A 7 -16.72 -22.20 12.32
C ASP A 7 -17.83 -22.33 11.25
N CYS A 8 -17.60 -21.78 10.05
CA CYS A 8 -18.58 -21.78 8.97
C CYS A 8 -19.01 -23.22 8.57
N ILE A 9 -18.08 -24.17 8.61
CA ILE A 9 -18.32 -25.55 8.19
C ILE A 9 -19.27 -26.30 9.16
N ASP A 10 -19.38 -25.84 10.41
CA ASP A 10 -20.21 -26.45 11.45
C ASP A 10 -21.70 -26.33 11.10
N CYS A 11 -22.07 -25.26 10.38
CA CYS A 11 -23.43 -25.01 9.93
C CYS A 11 -23.65 -25.26 8.43
N HIS A 12 -22.62 -25.06 7.61
CA HIS A 12 -22.73 -25.09 6.14
C HIS A 12 -22.13 -26.36 5.49
N GLY A 13 -21.41 -27.19 6.24
CA GLY A 13 -20.75 -28.38 5.74
C GLY A 13 -19.58 -28.06 4.81
N THR A 14 -19.19 -29.06 4.01
CA THR A 14 -18.04 -28.99 3.09
C THR A 14 -18.42 -29.51 1.71
N VAL A 15 -17.46 -29.55 0.78
CA VAL A 15 -17.66 -30.21 -0.52
C VAL A 15 -17.87 -31.73 -0.38
N ALA A 16 -17.38 -32.33 0.71
CA ALA A 16 -17.46 -33.76 0.94
C ALA A 16 -18.80 -34.20 1.57
N GLY A 17 -19.57 -33.27 2.14
CA GLY A 17 -20.84 -33.61 2.79
C GLY A 17 -21.48 -32.45 3.57
N PRO A 18 -22.74 -32.64 4.01
CA PRO A 18 -23.49 -31.67 4.79
C PRO A 18 -22.88 -31.45 6.18
N ALA A 19 -23.28 -30.37 6.85
CA ALA A 19 -22.82 -30.09 8.20
C ALA A 19 -23.33 -31.14 9.21
N ASN A 20 -22.50 -31.48 10.19
CA ASN A 20 -22.89 -32.36 11.30
C ASN A 20 -23.39 -31.58 12.53
N LEU A 21 -23.44 -30.24 12.46
CA LEU A 21 -23.87 -29.35 13.55
C LEU A 21 -23.03 -29.50 14.83
N THR A 22 -21.78 -29.94 14.71
CA THR A 22 -20.82 -29.99 15.82
C THR A 22 -19.82 -28.85 15.69
N THR A 23 -19.57 -28.12 16.78
CA THR A 23 -18.66 -26.98 16.75
C THR A 23 -17.21 -27.41 16.51
N SER A 24 -16.45 -26.66 15.70
CA SER A 24 -15.05 -26.97 15.38
C SER A 24 -14.12 -25.75 15.45
N GLY A 25 -14.59 -24.61 15.96
CA GLY A 25 -13.79 -23.40 16.12
C GLY A 25 -12.64 -23.55 17.12
N PRO A 26 -11.72 -22.58 17.20
CA PRO A 26 -10.59 -22.62 18.13
C PRO A 26 -10.94 -22.75 19.62
N ALA A 27 -12.13 -22.31 20.03
CA ALA A 27 -12.64 -22.46 21.40
C ALA A 27 -13.45 -23.74 21.62
N SER A 28 -13.67 -24.52 20.54
CA SER A 28 -14.68 -25.56 20.50
C SER A 28 -14.47 -26.62 21.56
N SER A 29 -15.58 -26.96 22.24
CA SER A 29 -15.70 -28.15 23.09
C SER A 29 -16.35 -29.34 22.38
N ALA A 30 -16.45 -29.28 21.04
CA ALA A 30 -17.25 -30.17 20.19
C ALA A 30 -18.74 -30.18 20.58
N MET A 31 -19.29 -29.00 20.85
CA MET A 31 -20.68 -28.80 21.23
C MET A 31 -21.62 -29.16 20.07
N ASP A 32 -22.71 -29.85 20.39
CA ASP A 32 -23.83 -30.07 19.46
C ASP A 32 -24.70 -28.81 19.38
N LEU A 33 -24.74 -28.16 18.21
CA LEU A 33 -25.53 -26.96 17.96
C LEU A 33 -27.04 -27.20 18.07
N THR A 34 -27.52 -28.44 17.93
CA THR A 34 -28.94 -28.77 18.11
C THR A 34 -29.38 -28.70 19.58
N SER A 35 -28.42 -28.71 20.51
CA SER A 35 -28.68 -28.50 21.95
C SER A 35 -28.94 -27.03 22.32
N LEU A 36 -28.62 -26.08 21.42
CA LEU A 36 -28.84 -24.66 21.67
C LEU A 36 -30.33 -24.31 21.59
N SER A 37 -30.77 -23.44 22.50
CA SER A 37 -32.11 -22.87 22.50
C SER A 37 -32.08 -21.37 22.19
N THR A 38 -33.18 -20.89 21.61
CA THR A 38 -33.50 -19.47 21.48
C THR A 38 -33.95 -18.90 22.84
N PRO A 39 -34.04 -17.56 23.00
CA PRO A 39 -34.59 -16.95 24.22
C PRO A 39 -36.02 -17.40 24.57
N TRP A 40 -36.76 -17.94 23.59
CA TRP A 40 -38.12 -18.48 23.75
C TRP A 40 -38.16 -19.99 24.02
N GLY A 41 -37.00 -20.62 24.30
CA GLY A 41 -36.91 -22.04 24.63
C GLY A 41 -37.05 -23.00 23.43
N GLN A 42 -37.18 -22.50 22.20
CA GLN A 42 -37.23 -23.33 20.99
C GLN A 42 -35.81 -23.74 20.56
N PRO A 43 -35.61 -24.95 19.98
CA PRO A 43 -34.31 -25.35 19.42
C PRO A 43 -33.82 -24.35 18.37
N ARG A 44 -32.59 -23.88 18.51
CA ARG A 44 -32.00 -22.88 17.61
C ARG A 44 -31.67 -23.47 16.25
N PHE A 45 -31.14 -24.69 16.23
CA PHE A 45 -30.83 -25.43 15.01
C PHE A 45 -31.61 -26.73 14.98
N THR A 46 -32.21 -27.05 13.84
CA THR A 46 -32.85 -28.36 13.61
C THR A 46 -32.38 -28.97 12.31
N SER A 47 -32.23 -30.29 12.28
CA SER A 47 -31.91 -31.06 11.07
C SER A 47 -33.04 -32.04 10.79
N CYS A 48 -33.70 -31.91 9.64
CA CYS A 48 -34.81 -32.77 9.24
C CYS A 48 -34.68 -33.14 7.76
N ARG A 49 -34.60 -34.44 7.45
CA ARG A 49 -34.49 -34.97 6.07
C ARG A 49 -33.36 -34.31 5.25
N GLY A 50 -32.21 -34.08 5.89
CA GLY A 50 -31.04 -33.45 5.26
C GLY A 50 -31.10 -31.92 5.14
N LYS A 51 -32.19 -31.28 5.58
CA LYS A 51 -32.30 -29.82 5.65
C LYS A 51 -31.98 -29.31 7.04
N ILE A 52 -31.04 -28.38 7.11
CA ILE A 52 -30.72 -27.66 8.33
C ILE A 52 -31.48 -26.34 8.33
N THR A 53 -32.20 -26.05 9.41
CA THR A 53 -32.85 -24.76 9.64
C THR A 53 -32.29 -24.10 10.90
N GLN A 54 -32.24 -22.77 10.89
CA GLN A 54 -31.83 -21.96 12.02
C GLN A 54 -32.95 -20.96 12.38
N ARG A 55 -33.24 -20.84 13.67
CA ARG A 55 -34.10 -19.80 14.23
C ARG A 55 -33.30 -18.57 14.62
N SER A 56 -33.89 -17.40 14.48
CA SER A 56 -33.32 -16.13 14.93
C SER A 56 -33.14 -16.11 16.45
N MET A 57 -32.12 -15.41 16.93
CA MET A 57 -31.90 -15.17 18.37
C MET A 57 -32.54 -13.86 18.85
N VAL A 58 -33.13 -13.08 17.94
CA VAL A 58 -33.63 -11.72 18.20
C VAL A 58 -35.08 -11.49 17.72
N ASP A 59 -35.64 -12.43 16.94
CA ASP A 59 -37.04 -12.42 16.51
C ASP A 59 -37.63 -13.83 16.61
N GLU A 60 -38.73 -14.01 17.34
CA GLU A 60 -39.34 -15.32 17.62
C GLU A 60 -39.88 -16.00 16.36
N ASN A 61 -40.30 -15.21 15.38
CA ASN A 61 -41.06 -15.70 14.22
C ASN A 61 -40.20 -15.87 12.98
N VAL A 62 -38.89 -15.72 13.10
CA VAL A 62 -37.96 -15.77 11.97
C VAL A 62 -37.13 -17.06 12.01
N GLU A 63 -37.26 -17.86 10.98
CA GLU A 63 -36.43 -19.03 10.71
C GLU A 63 -36.02 -19.10 9.23
N TRP A 64 -34.90 -19.76 8.94
CA TRP A 64 -34.44 -19.94 7.56
C TRP A 64 -33.68 -21.26 7.38
N GLU A 65 -33.69 -21.79 6.15
CA GLU A 65 -32.87 -22.95 5.76
C GLU A 65 -31.40 -22.54 5.55
N VAL A 66 -30.49 -23.18 6.28
CA VAL A 66 -29.04 -22.93 6.22
C VAL A 66 -28.46 -23.58 4.96
N PRO A 67 -27.92 -22.80 4.00
CA PRO A 67 -27.36 -23.36 2.76
C PRO A 67 -26.21 -24.34 3.04
N GLN A 68 -26.22 -25.50 2.38
CA GLN A 68 -25.11 -26.46 2.46
C GLN A 68 -24.18 -26.34 1.26
N VAL A 69 -22.87 -26.45 1.48
CA VAL A 69 -21.85 -26.36 0.43
C VAL A 69 -22.00 -27.49 -0.59
N VAL A 70 -22.27 -28.71 -0.13
CA VAL A 70 -22.45 -29.89 -0.99
C VAL A 70 -23.60 -29.69 -1.99
N ASP A 71 -24.68 -29.05 -1.58
CA ASP A 71 -25.83 -28.74 -2.47
C ASP A 71 -25.44 -27.76 -3.57
N ALA A 72 -24.66 -26.73 -3.23
CA ALA A 72 -24.24 -25.71 -4.17
C ALA A 72 -23.25 -26.22 -5.23
N VAL A 73 -22.51 -27.28 -4.95
CA VAL A 73 -21.51 -27.85 -5.87
C VAL A 73 -22.01 -29.08 -6.65
N THR A 74 -23.20 -29.61 -6.31
CA THR A 74 -23.75 -30.85 -6.91
C THR A 74 -24.68 -30.53 -8.08
N PRO A 75 -24.35 -30.94 -9.33
CA PRO A 75 -25.23 -30.76 -10.48
C PRO A 75 -26.61 -31.39 -10.26
N GLY A 76 -27.66 -30.72 -10.73
CA GLY A 76 -29.05 -31.18 -10.58
C GLY A 76 -29.71 -30.81 -9.24
N ASN A 77 -28.95 -30.32 -8.25
CA ASN A 77 -29.53 -29.76 -7.03
C ASN A 77 -30.16 -28.37 -7.31
N PRO A 78 -31.33 -28.02 -6.73
CA PRO A 78 -31.95 -26.70 -6.91
C PRO A 78 -31.07 -25.51 -6.50
N ARG A 79 -30.09 -25.71 -5.60
CA ARG A 79 -29.14 -24.68 -5.15
C ARG A 79 -27.82 -24.69 -5.93
N TYR A 80 -27.71 -25.51 -6.98
CA TYR A 80 -26.48 -25.64 -7.77
C TYR A 80 -25.99 -24.30 -8.31
N SER A 81 -24.69 -24.06 -8.19
CA SER A 81 -23.99 -22.93 -8.79
C SER A 81 -22.69 -23.42 -9.41
N GLU A 82 -22.56 -23.27 -10.73
CA GLU A 82 -21.34 -23.65 -11.45
C GLU A 82 -20.12 -22.88 -10.94
N LYS A 83 -20.29 -21.59 -10.61
CA LYS A 83 -19.24 -20.76 -10.00
C LYS A 83 -18.81 -21.32 -8.64
N ALA A 84 -19.76 -21.74 -7.80
CA ALA A 84 -19.44 -22.35 -6.51
C ALA A 84 -18.73 -23.69 -6.68
N ARG A 85 -19.20 -24.56 -7.59
CA ARG A 85 -18.54 -25.82 -7.93
C ARG A 85 -17.11 -25.56 -8.40
N LEU A 86 -16.89 -24.65 -9.35
CA LEU A 86 -15.57 -24.27 -9.84
C LEU A 86 -14.64 -23.84 -8.70
N ALA A 87 -15.04 -22.84 -7.92
CA ALA A 87 -14.18 -22.28 -6.88
C ALA A 87 -13.83 -23.30 -5.78
N LYS A 88 -14.82 -24.12 -5.36
CA LYS A 88 -14.66 -25.07 -4.25
C LYS A 88 -13.98 -26.38 -4.63
N THR A 89 -13.97 -26.75 -5.91
CA THR A 89 -13.38 -28.02 -6.40
C THR A 89 -12.12 -27.83 -7.24
N MET A 90 -11.66 -26.58 -7.42
CA MET A 90 -10.41 -26.28 -8.12
C MET A 90 -9.23 -26.99 -7.43
N GLN A 91 -8.49 -27.79 -8.19
CA GLN A 91 -7.28 -28.46 -7.70
C GLN A 91 -6.06 -27.55 -7.82
N MET A 92 -4.98 -27.87 -7.11
CA MET A 92 -3.75 -27.07 -7.09
C MET A 92 -3.08 -26.90 -8.45
N ASN A 93 -3.31 -27.82 -9.39
CA ASN A 93 -2.83 -27.67 -10.77
C ASN A 93 -3.57 -26.57 -11.55
N GLY A 94 -4.60 -25.93 -10.97
CA GLY A 94 -5.33 -24.78 -11.50
C GLY A 94 -6.08 -25.00 -12.82
N SER A 95 -6.24 -26.25 -13.22
CA SER A 95 -6.93 -26.64 -14.46
C SER A 95 -7.96 -27.73 -14.23
N THR A 96 -7.69 -28.65 -13.30
CA THR A 96 -8.63 -29.69 -12.89
C THR A 96 -9.62 -29.15 -11.88
N TRP A 97 -10.91 -29.34 -12.13
CA TRP A 97 -12.00 -28.92 -11.26
C TRP A 97 -13.24 -29.80 -11.51
N GLY A 98 -14.24 -29.67 -10.64
CA GLY A 98 -15.56 -30.28 -10.79
C GLY A 98 -15.79 -31.55 -9.97
N ASP A 99 -14.72 -32.20 -9.52
CA ASP A 99 -14.78 -33.39 -8.69
C ASP A 99 -14.89 -33.01 -7.20
N ALA A 100 -16.09 -33.16 -6.64
CA ALA A 100 -16.34 -32.92 -5.21
C ALA A 100 -15.86 -34.09 -4.32
N SER A 101 -15.58 -35.25 -4.90
CA SER A 101 -15.01 -36.42 -4.20
C SER A 101 -13.48 -36.39 -4.16
N ALA A 102 -12.86 -35.40 -4.82
CA ALA A 102 -11.43 -35.22 -4.79
C ALA A 102 -10.92 -35.10 -3.36
N ASP A 103 -9.79 -35.75 -3.09
CA ASP A 103 -9.07 -35.62 -1.84
C ASP A 103 -8.93 -34.13 -1.44
N PRO A 104 -9.45 -33.70 -0.27
CA PRO A 104 -9.38 -32.31 0.17
C PRO A 104 -7.97 -31.73 0.19
N THR A 105 -6.94 -32.56 0.33
CA THR A 105 -5.54 -32.12 0.29
C THR A 105 -5.10 -31.65 -1.10
N LYS A 106 -5.81 -32.04 -2.16
CA LYS A 106 -5.55 -31.62 -3.55
C LYS A 106 -6.27 -30.33 -3.94
N LEU A 107 -7.23 -29.88 -3.14
CA LEU A 107 -7.98 -28.65 -3.40
C LEU A 107 -7.12 -27.41 -3.16
N ALA A 108 -7.18 -26.46 -4.09
CA ALA A 108 -6.51 -25.17 -3.99
C ALA A 108 -7.07 -24.32 -2.82
N HIS A 109 -8.38 -24.42 -2.58
CA HIS A 109 -9.11 -23.64 -1.57
C HIS A 109 -9.66 -24.52 -0.44
N ALA A 110 -8.88 -25.50 0.02
CA ALA A 110 -9.28 -26.37 1.13
C ALA A 110 -9.59 -25.58 2.42
N ASN A 111 -10.60 -26.03 3.18
CA ASN A 111 -11.08 -25.34 4.39
C ASN A 111 -10.03 -25.18 5.50
N ASN A 112 -8.99 -26.04 5.50
CA ASN A 112 -7.85 -25.97 6.42
C ASN A 112 -6.74 -25.02 5.95
N LYS A 113 -6.80 -24.52 4.70
CA LYS A 113 -5.80 -23.60 4.11
C LYS A 113 -6.33 -22.17 3.97
N MET A 114 -7.62 -22.02 3.72
CA MET A 114 -8.26 -20.73 3.46
C MET A 114 -9.58 -20.63 4.23
N SER A 115 -9.87 -19.48 4.80
CA SER A 115 -11.16 -19.21 5.43
C SER A 115 -12.25 -18.94 4.39
N CYS A 116 -13.49 -19.34 4.66
CA CYS A 116 -14.60 -19.12 3.72
C CYS A 116 -14.78 -17.62 3.39
N PHE A 117 -14.66 -16.76 4.40
CA PHE A 117 -14.78 -15.32 4.24
C PHE A 117 -13.64 -14.69 3.42
N ALA A 118 -12.57 -15.41 3.06
CA ALA A 118 -11.61 -14.96 2.05
C ALA A 118 -12.18 -14.89 0.62
N CYS A 119 -13.25 -15.63 0.33
CA CYS A 119 -13.97 -15.53 -0.94
C CYS A 119 -15.32 -14.84 -0.74
N HIS A 120 -15.96 -15.04 0.42
CA HIS A 120 -17.33 -14.60 0.65
C HIS A 120 -17.46 -13.12 1.10
N SER A 121 -16.38 -12.35 1.17
CA SER A 121 -16.44 -10.93 1.57
C SER A 121 -16.58 -9.99 0.37
N SER A 122 -17.71 -9.28 0.28
CA SER A 122 -18.00 -8.37 -0.83
C SER A 122 -17.17 -7.08 -0.81
N TRP A 123 -16.92 -6.53 0.38
CA TRP A 123 -16.02 -5.39 0.60
C TRP A 123 -15.34 -5.49 1.97
N THR A 124 -14.26 -4.74 2.17
CA THR A 124 -13.45 -4.77 3.40
C THR A 124 -13.04 -3.37 3.81
N THR A 125 -13.45 -2.93 5.00
CA THR A 125 -13.00 -1.64 5.55
C THR A 125 -11.56 -1.67 6.03
N SER A 126 -10.76 -0.72 5.55
CA SER A 126 -9.39 -0.47 5.98
C SER A 126 -9.21 0.98 6.45
N CYS A 127 -8.49 1.15 7.56
CA CYS A 127 -8.19 2.45 8.16
C CYS A 127 -6.73 2.83 7.91
N PHE A 128 -6.51 3.79 7.01
CA PHE A 128 -5.20 4.30 6.64
C PHE A 128 -4.91 5.62 7.36
N GLY A 129 -4.96 5.63 8.69
CA GLY A 129 -4.48 6.79 9.45
C GLY A 129 -5.34 7.12 10.66
N CYS A 130 -4.68 7.20 11.81
CA CYS A 130 -5.22 7.81 13.01
C CYS A 130 -4.18 8.79 13.54
N HIS A 131 -4.54 10.06 13.64
CA HIS A 131 -3.68 11.06 14.25
C HIS A 131 -4.08 11.25 15.72
N LEU A 132 -3.16 10.86 16.60
CA LEU A 132 -3.29 11.07 18.04
C LEU A 132 -2.59 12.37 18.41
N SER A 133 -3.38 13.43 18.53
CA SER A 133 -2.88 14.77 18.84
C SER A 133 -3.16 15.10 20.30
N MET A 134 -2.10 15.11 21.10
CA MET A 134 -2.14 15.43 22.53
C MET A 134 -1.93 16.93 22.77
N LYS A 135 -2.77 17.53 23.61
CA LYS A 135 -2.69 18.94 24.04
C LYS A 135 -2.69 19.05 25.57
N ALA A 136 -1.65 19.62 26.16
CA ALA A 136 -1.44 19.70 27.62
C ALA A 136 -2.31 20.72 28.39
N ASN A 137 -2.96 21.65 27.67
CA ASN A 137 -3.78 22.71 28.28
C ASN A 137 -5.29 22.44 28.19
N GLN A 138 -5.69 21.21 27.85
CA GLN A 138 -7.09 20.87 27.64
C GLN A 138 -7.57 19.94 28.74
N LYS A 139 -8.31 20.51 29.70
CA LYS A 139 -8.88 19.77 30.82
C LYS A 139 -10.11 18.97 30.37
N LYS A 140 -10.08 17.65 30.52
CA LYS A 140 -11.18 16.74 30.16
C LYS A 140 -11.37 15.65 31.22
N PRO A 141 -12.61 15.17 31.47
CA PRO A 141 -12.84 13.95 32.24
C PRO A 141 -12.09 12.79 31.59
N ASN A 142 -11.53 11.90 32.41
CA ASN A 142 -11.01 10.65 31.89
C ASN A 142 -12.16 9.82 31.29
N LEU A 143 -11.92 9.22 30.13
CA LEU A 143 -12.86 8.30 29.51
C LEU A 143 -12.71 6.90 30.15
N HIS A 144 -13.58 5.96 29.78
CA HIS A 144 -13.50 4.55 30.24
C HIS A 144 -13.62 4.33 31.76
N ASN A 145 -14.43 5.17 32.44
CA ASN A 145 -14.78 5.02 33.86
C ASN A 145 -13.60 5.11 34.84
N GLU A 146 -12.48 5.72 34.44
CA GLU A 146 -11.30 5.88 35.31
C GLU A 146 -11.49 6.96 36.39
N GLY A 147 -12.51 7.83 36.25
CA GLY A 147 -12.74 8.96 37.14
C GLY A 147 -11.67 10.06 37.01
N GLY A 148 -11.89 11.21 37.64
CA GLY A 148 -10.92 12.32 37.64
C GLY A 148 -10.85 13.12 36.33
N LEU A 149 -9.82 13.96 36.23
CA LEU A 149 -9.61 14.91 35.14
C LEU A 149 -8.18 14.80 34.62
N SER A 150 -8.01 14.63 33.32
CA SER A 150 -6.71 14.81 32.65
C SER A 150 -6.57 16.25 32.19
N ARG A 151 -5.35 16.79 32.30
CA ARG A 151 -4.95 18.06 31.64
C ARG A 151 -4.31 17.81 30.27
N ASN A 152 -3.93 16.56 30.02
CA ASN A 152 -3.31 16.10 28.80
C ASN A 152 -4.37 15.35 27.99
N TRP A 153 -5.07 16.06 27.12
CA TRP A 153 -6.10 15.44 26.30
C TRP A 153 -5.54 15.02 24.95
N THR A 154 -5.68 13.74 24.62
CA THR A 154 -5.35 13.18 23.32
C THR A 154 -6.63 12.97 22.54
N SER A 155 -6.77 13.72 21.45
CA SER A 155 -7.84 13.50 20.47
C SER A 155 -7.52 12.29 19.59
N TYR A 156 -8.55 11.52 19.22
CA TYR A 156 -8.44 10.41 18.28
C TYR A 156 -9.08 10.82 16.95
N ASN A 157 -8.25 11.20 15.96
CA ASN A 157 -8.73 11.72 14.69
C ASN A 157 -8.49 10.71 13.58
N PHE A 158 -9.57 10.13 13.05
CA PHE A 158 -9.49 9.25 11.88
C PHE A 158 -9.17 10.08 10.65
N GLN A 159 -8.19 9.65 9.86
CA GLN A 159 -7.81 10.35 8.64
C GLN A 159 -8.49 9.73 7.41
N THR A 160 -8.11 8.51 7.04
CA THR A 160 -8.57 7.91 5.78
C THR A 160 -9.20 6.55 6.02
N LEU A 161 -10.46 6.39 5.64
CA LEU A 161 -11.21 5.13 5.66
C LEU A 161 -11.62 4.76 4.24
N ARG A 162 -11.43 3.49 3.87
CA ARG A 162 -11.65 2.97 2.51
C ARG A 162 -12.20 1.56 2.54
N ASP A 163 -13.05 1.21 1.57
CA ASP A 163 -13.64 -0.13 1.39
C ASP A 163 -13.38 -0.74 0.01
N ASP A 164 -12.70 0.00 -0.87
CA ASP A 164 -12.31 -0.36 -2.23
C ASP A 164 -10.99 -1.15 -2.30
N ILE A 165 -10.48 -1.62 -1.16
CA ILE A 165 -9.20 -2.30 -1.03
C ILE A 165 -9.44 -3.68 -0.45
N TYR A 166 -8.75 -4.69 -0.97
CA TYR A 166 -8.81 -6.05 -0.47
C TYR A 166 -7.40 -6.60 -0.22
N PHE A 167 -7.15 -7.16 0.97
CA PHE A 167 -5.86 -7.73 1.37
C PHE A 167 -6.01 -9.19 1.79
N LEU A 168 -5.01 -10.01 1.50
CA LEU A 168 -4.90 -11.38 2.02
C LEU A 168 -3.64 -11.55 2.87
N ALA A 169 -3.80 -12.23 4.00
CA ALA A 169 -2.70 -12.54 4.90
C ALA A 169 -2.92 -13.90 5.58
N LYS A 170 -1.92 -14.38 6.33
CA LYS A 170 -2.08 -15.56 7.19
C LYS A 170 -2.72 -15.11 8.51
N ASP A 171 -3.83 -15.77 8.89
CA ASP A 171 -4.42 -15.57 10.21
C ASP A 171 -3.54 -16.19 11.31
N GLY A 172 -3.86 -15.91 12.56
CA GLY A 172 -3.06 -16.39 13.69
C GLY A 172 -3.00 -17.92 13.78
N THR A 173 -2.04 -18.43 14.55
CA THR A 173 -1.85 -19.87 14.77
C THR A 173 -3.09 -20.56 15.33
N VAL A 174 -3.84 -19.87 16.19
CA VAL A 174 -5.12 -20.36 16.73
C VAL A 174 -6.17 -20.64 15.64
N SER A 175 -6.08 -19.99 14.48
CA SER A 175 -6.97 -20.20 13.33
C SER A 175 -6.38 -21.20 12.30
N GLY A 176 -5.31 -21.92 12.65
CA GLY A 176 -4.61 -22.85 11.76
C GLY A 176 -3.77 -22.16 10.68
N ASN A 177 -3.39 -20.89 10.88
CA ASN A 177 -2.67 -20.08 9.88
C ASN A 177 -3.40 -20.01 8.52
N ARG A 178 -4.73 -20.07 8.49
CA ARG A 178 -5.50 -20.01 7.24
C ARG A 178 -5.33 -18.66 6.53
N VAL A 179 -5.27 -18.68 5.20
CA VAL A 179 -5.38 -17.45 4.39
C VAL A 179 -6.72 -16.80 4.68
N SER A 180 -6.69 -15.52 5.04
CA SER A 180 -7.86 -14.75 5.45
C SER A 180 -7.76 -13.30 4.97
N PRO A 181 -8.89 -12.59 4.82
CA PRO A 181 -8.89 -11.15 4.63
C PRO A 181 -8.11 -10.46 5.73
N ALA A 182 -7.31 -9.48 5.34
CA ALA A 182 -6.66 -8.54 6.24
C ALA A 182 -7.18 -7.12 5.97
N ARG A 183 -6.92 -6.23 6.92
CA ARG A 183 -7.12 -4.78 6.77
C ARG A 183 -5.97 -4.04 7.42
N SER A 184 -5.76 -2.80 6.99
CA SER A 184 -5.07 -1.85 7.86
C SER A 184 -5.95 -1.61 9.09
N ALA A 185 -5.40 -1.93 10.26
CA ALA A 185 -6.12 -1.88 11.53
C ALA A 185 -5.99 -0.50 12.18
N CYS A 186 -4.82 0.10 12.04
CA CYS A 186 -4.52 1.45 12.50
C CYS A 186 -3.17 1.89 11.92
N ALA A 187 -3.06 3.11 11.39
CA ALA A 187 -1.78 3.72 11.03
C ALA A 187 -1.56 4.94 11.94
N VAL A 188 -1.01 4.69 13.13
CA VAL A 188 -0.90 5.71 14.17
C VAL A 188 0.26 6.65 13.87
N ILE A 189 -0.07 7.93 13.79
CA ILE A 189 0.89 9.03 13.87
C ILE A 189 0.56 9.87 15.11
N VAL A 190 1.59 10.40 15.77
CA VAL A 190 1.44 11.09 17.06
C VAL A 190 1.97 12.52 17.00
N SER A 191 1.25 13.44 17.64
CA SER A 191 1.73 14.80 17.92
C SER A 191 1.52 15.13 19.39
N SER A 192 2.40 15.96 19.93
CA SER A 192 2.31 16.39 21.33
C SER A 192 2.60 17.87 21.47
N GLN A 193 1.70 18.58 22.15
CA GLN A 193 1.83 19.98 22.49
C GLN A 193 1.95 20.19 24.00
N ASN A 194 2.98 20.90 24.42
CA ASN A 194 3.23 21.20 25.84
C ASN A 194 2.38 22.36 26.38
N GLN A 195 2.57 22.71 27.66
CA GLN A 195 1.82 23.78 28.33
C GLN A 195 2.12 25.19 27.78
N SER A 196 3.27 25.39 27.15
CA SER A 196 3.64 26.64 26.46
C SER A 196 3.06 26.73 25.05
N ARG A 197 2.22 25.76 24.64
CA ARG A 197 1.66 25.62 23.30
C ARG A 197 2.72 25.37 22.22
N GLU A 198 3.87 24.83 22.61
CA GLU A 198 4.91 24.39 21.70
C GLU A 198 4.63 22.94 21.29
N TRP A 199 4.67 22.67 19.98
CA TRP A 199 4.60 21.31 19.46
C TRP A 199 5.97 20.67 19.62
N LEU A 200 6.10 19.73 20.55
CA LEU A 200 7.34 19.00 20.82
C LEU A 200 7.73 18.09 19.66
N TYR A 201 6.71 17.57 18.96
CA TYR A 201 6.84 16.84 17.71
C TYR A 201 5.48 16.82 17.01
N SER A 202 5.52 16.74 15.67
CA SER A 202 4.35 16.78 14.80
C SER A 202 4.35 15.54 13.90
N GLN A 203 3.26 14.77 13.93
CA GLN A 203 2.98 13.62 13.05
C GLN A 203 4.09 12.55 13.02
N GLN A 204 4.66 12.24 14.18
CA GLN A 204 5.70 11.24 14.29
C GLN A 204 5.17 9.81 14.07
N GLN A 205 5.96 9.02 13.36
CA GLN A 205 5.68 7.59 13.17
C GLN A 205 5.97 6.80 14.44
N THR A 206 5.31 5.66 14.59
CA THR A 206 5.55 4.73 15.71
C THR A 206 6.24 3.47 15.21
N THR A 207 7.06 2.85 16.08
CA THR A 207 7.75 1.57 15.82
C THR A 207 7.39 0.60 16.94
N SER A 208 7.00 -0.62 16.58
CA SER A 208 6.64 -1.67 17.55
C SER A 208 7.85 -2.11 18.38
N ALA A 209 7.59 -2.83 19.48
CA ALA A 209 8.64 -3.39 20.32
C ALA A 209 9.59 -4.32 19.53
N GLY A 210 9.05 -5.11 18.59
CA GLY A 210 9.82 -5.99 17.70
C GLY A 210 10.45 -5.29 16.48
N GLY A 211 10.34 -3.97 16.37
CA GLY A 211 10.97 -3.19 15.30
C GLY A 211 10.15 -3.00 14.03
N PHE A 212 8.91 -3.50 13.98
CA PHE A 212 8.02 -3.28 12.83
C PHE A 212 7.42 -1.87 12.84
N SER A 213 6.96 -1.41 11.67
CA SER A 213 6.18 -0.17 11.58
C SER A 213 4.91 -0.27 12.42
N GLY A 214 4.59 0.83 13.10
CA GLY A 214 3.32 1.03 13.81
C GLY A 214 2.11 1.22 12.90
N THR A 215 2.32 1.28 11.57
CA THR A 215 1.25 1.01 10.60
C THR A 215 0.85 -0.46 10.71
N SER A 216 -0.19 -0.70 11.50
CA SER A 216 -0.61 -2.01 11.94
C SER A 216 -1.68 -2.63 11.04
N PHE A 217 -1.59 -3.94 10.86
CA PHE A 217 -2.53 -4.72 10.08
C PHE A 217 -3.15 -5.82 10.94
N SER A 218 -4.26 -6.37 10.46
CA SER A 218 -4.94 -7.46 11.15
C SER A 218 -5.78 -8.27 10.19
N THR A 219 -5.66 -9.59 10.29
CA THR A 219 -6.65 -10.52 9.74
C THR A 219 -7.99 -10.37 10.47
N TYR A 220 -9.11 -10.52 9.77
CA TYR A 220 -10.42 -10.36 10.40
C TYR A 220 -11.53 -11.07 9.63
N VAL A 221 -12.72 -11.18 10.23
CA VAL A 221 -13.94 -11.63 9.55
C VAL A 221 -14.67 -10.34 9.19
N PRO A 222 -14.78 -10.00 7.90
CA PRO A 222 -15.55 -8.84 7.48
C PRO A 222 -17.04 -9.03 7.80
N HIS A 223 -17.77 -7.97 8.15
CA HIS A 223 -19.23 -8.03 8.34
C HIS A 223 -20.03 -8.13 7.01
N THR A 224 -19.32 -8.48 5.94
CA THR A 224 -19.76 -8.45 4.55
C THR A 224 -19.73 -9.84 3.93
N VAL A 225 -19.75 -10.88 4.78
CA VAL A 225 -19.91 -12.26 4.33
C VAL A 225 -21.27 -12.39 3.64
N ARG A 226 -21.24 -12.78 2.36
CA ARG A 226 -22.41 -12.94 1.48
C ARG A 226 -22.27 -14.21 0.65
N ALA A 227 -23.40 -14.76 0.21
CA ALA A 227 -23.44 -15.95 -0.63
C ALA A 227 -23.43 -15.67 -2.14
N LYS A 228 -23.69 -14.41 -2.56
CA LYS A 228 -23.85 -14.03 -3.98
C LYS A 228 -22.77 -13.08 -4.47
N GLU A 229 -22.48 -12.01 -3.73
CA GLU A 229 -21.47 -11.00 -4.04
C GLU A 229 -20.09 -11.46 -3.53
N THR A 230 -19.62 -12.59 -4.05
CA THR A 230 -18.35 -13.22 -3.67
C THR A 230 -17.23 -12.85 -4.63
N ARG A 231 -15.99 -12.95 -4.17
CA ARG A 231 -14.78 -12.67 -4.96
C ARG A 231 -14.63 -13.64 -6.12
N GLY A 232 -14.30 -13.11 -7.29
CA GLY A 232 -13.90 -13.87 -8.49
C GLY A 232 -12.45 -14.38 -8.43
N CYS A 233 -12.05 -15.15 -9.44
CA CYS A 233 -10.68 -15.66 -9.56
C CYS A 233 -9.70 -14.51 -9.85
N THR A 234 -10.09 -13.56 -10.70
CA THR A 234 -9.26 -12.40 -11.07
C THR A 234 -9.15 -11.35 -9.97
N GLU A 235 -9.87 -11.50 -8.85
CA GLU A 235 -9.70 -10.65 -7.66
C GLU A 235 -8.63 -11.17 -6.70
N CYS A 236 -8.16 -12.42 -6.88
CA CYS A 236 -7.14 -13.03 -6.03
C CYS A 236 -5.89 -13.49 -6.80
N HIS A 237 -5.99 -13.65 -8.12
CA HIS A 237 -4.90 -14.07 -8.99
C HIS A 237 -4.74 -13.11 -10.17
N VAL A 238 -3.56 -13.13 -10.80
CA VAL A 238 -3.31 -12.32 -12.00
C VAL A 238 -4.32 -12.67 -13.09
N ALA A 239 -5.02 -11.66 -13.59
CA ALA A 239 -6.00 -11.83 -14.64
C ALA A 239 -5.29 -12.10 -15.97
N ARG A 240 -5.85 -12.99 -16.80
CA ARG A 240 -5.36 -13.22 -18.17
C ARG A 240 -5.41 -11.96 -19.03
N ALA A 241 -6.35 -11.06 -18.75
CA ALA A 241 -6.44 -9.74 -19.40
C ALA A 241 -5.28 -8.81 -19.02
N GLY A 242 -4.51 -9.12 -17.97
CA GLY A 242 -3.37 -8.33 -17.52
C GLY A 242 -3.75 -6.98 -16.89
N ASP A 243 -5.02 -6.76 -16.56
CA ASP A 243 -5.58 -5.46 -16.16
C ASP A 243 -5.78 -5.30 -14.64
N ASN A 244 -5.22 -6.20 -13.83
CA ASN A 244 -5.38 -6.23 -12.38
C ASN A 244 -4.05 -6.18 -11.59
N ASN A 245 -2.94 -5.80 -12.21
CA ASN A 245 -1.62 -5.79 -11.54
C ASN A 245 -1.58 -4.86 -10.31
N ALA A 246 -2.22 -3.69 -10.39
CA ALA A 246 -2.38 -2.79 -9.24
C ALA A 246 -3.22 -3.42 -8.12
N TRP A 247 -4.25 -4.17 -8.49
CA TRP A 247 -5.07 -4.92 -7.53
C TRP A 247 -4.26 -6.01 -6.85
N MET A 248 -3.39 -6.72 -7.58
CA MET A 248 -2.49 -7.72 -7.02
C MET A 248 -1.46 -7.11 -6.05
N ALA A 249 -0.87 -5.95 -6.39
CA ALA A 249 0.00 -5.21 -5.48
C ALA A 249 -0.71 -4.89 -4.15
N SER A 250 -1.97 -4.46 -4.26
CA SER A 250 -2.83 -4.22 -3.12
C SER A 250 -3.10 -5.52 -2.34
N LEU A 251 -3.61 -6.57 -3.00
CA LEU A 251 -3.94 -7.87 -2.43
C LEU A 251 -2.79 -8.47 -1.61
N LEU A 252 -1.57 -8.38 -2.14
CA LEU A 252 -0.34 -8.88 -1.52
C LEU A 252 0.23 -7.93 -0.46
N MET A 253 -0.39 -6.77 -0.26
CA MET A 253 -0.01 -5.75 0.72
C MET A 253 1.37 -5.13 0.46
N GLN A 254 1.79 -5.08 -0.81
CA GLN A 254 3.03 -4.43 -1.27
C GLN A 254 2.90 -2.90 -1.30
N GLY A 255 1.70 -2.37 -1.05
CA GLY A 255 1.41 -0.94 -1.19
C GLY A 255 1.19 -0.54 -2.64
N THR A 256 0.41 0.54 -2.83
CA THR A 256 0.02 1.02 -4.16
C THR A 256 0.37 2.48 -4.40
N GLY A 257 1.06 3.14 -3.46
CA GLY A 257 1.41 4.56 -3.50
C GLY A 257 0.22 5.52 -3.31
N MET A 258 -1.02 5.02 -3.42
CA MET A 258 -2.23 5.84 -3.35
C MET A 258 -2.56 6.30 -1.92
N MET A 259 -2.30 5.44 -0.93
CA MET A 259 -2.68 5.70 0.47
C MET A 259 -1.57 6.38 1.29
N ASN A 260 -0.54 6.88 0.62
CA ASN A 260 0.60 7.51 1.26
C ASN A 260 0.21 8.75 2.05
N PHE A 261 1.02 9.13 3.03
CA PHE A 261 0.78 10.29 3.86
C PHE A 261 1.98 11.25 3.81
N ILE A 262 1.81 12.41 3.18
CA ILE A 262 2.83 13.48 3.18
C ILE A 262 2.90 14.14 4.56
N GLY A 263 1.76 14.31 5.23
CA GLY A 263 1.68 15.07 6.47
C GLY A 263 1.46 16.56 6.22
N ARG A 264 1.72 17.35 7.26
CA ARG A 264 1.54 18.80 7.26
C ARG A 264 2.64 19.50 6.48
N TYR A 265 3.85 18.95 6.47
CA TYR A 265 4.99 19.53 5.76
C TYR A 265 5.35 18.68 4.54
N ALA A 266 5.28 19.30 3.36
CA ALA A 266 5.87 18.74 2.14
C ALA A 266 7.34 19.20 2.07
N TYR A 267 8.26 18.24 1.95
CA TYR A 267 9.69 18.54 1.82
C TYR A 267 10.07 18.64 0.34
N VAL A 268 10.66 19.78 -0.05
CA VAL A 268 10.95 20.15 -1.43
C VAL A 268 12.46 20.42 -1.58
N GLY A 269 13.13 19.72 -2.48
CA GLY A 269 14.56 19.88 -2.74
C GLY A 269 14.79 20.94 -3.83
N GLU A 270 15.83 21.74 -3.65
CA GLU A 270 16.07 22.96 -4.43
C GLU A 270 17.47 23.01 -5.06
N GLU A 271 18.02 21.85 -5.44
CA GLU A 271 19.40 21.71 -5.93
C GLU A 271 20.39 22.46 -5.03
N HIS A 272 21.06 23.47 -5.56
CA HIS A 272 22.09 24.28 -4.89
C HIS A 272 21.55 25.23 -3.80
N HIS A 273 20.23 25.29 -3.59
CA HIS A 273 19.60 26.14 -2.57
C HIS A 273 19.17 25.33 -1.33
N GLY A 274 19.36 24.01 -1.32
CA GLY A 274 19.04 23.16 -0.17
C GLY A 274 17.64 22.61 -0.27
N PHE A 275 16.83 22.76 0.78
CA PHE A 275 15.46 22.29 0.77
C PHE A 275 14.54 23.11 1.68
N GLU A 276 13.24 22.96 1.46
CA GLU A 276 12.18 23.58 2.24
C GLU A 276 11.16 22.58 2.78
N ALA A 277 10.75 22.78 4.03
CA ALA A 277 9.58 22.14 4.62
C ALA A 277 8.38 23.09 4.52
N VAL A 278 7.52 22.89 3.52
CA VAL A 278 6.37 23.76 3.22
C VAL A 278 5.11 23.24 3.92
N ALA A 279 4.45 24.06 4.74
CA ALA A 279 3.20 23.69 5.38
C ALA A 279 2.04 23.69 4.35
N VAL A 280 1.47 22.51 4.10
CA VAL A 280 0.42 22.27 3.09
C VAL A 280 -0.96 22.01 3.68
N THR A 281 -1.06 21.77 5.00
CA THR A 281 -2.32 21.62 5.73
C THR A 281 -2.51 22.70 6.78
N GLU A 282 -3.76 22.90 7.19
CA GLU A 282 -4.07 23.51 8.47
C GLU A 282 -3.38 22.77 9.62
N ARG A 283 -3.12 23.50 10.70
CA ARG A 283 -2.43 22.97 11.88
C ARG A 283 -3.36 22.13 12.75
N ASP A 284 -4.56 22.64 13.00
CA ASP A 284 -5.57 21.98 13.82
C ASP A 284 -6.35 20.92 13.02
N GLU A 285 -7.09 20.08 13.76
CA GLU A 285 -7.92 19.04 13.15
C GLU A 285 -9.30 19.56 12.75
N PRO A 286 -9.86 19.12 11.61
CA PRO A 286 -9.25 18.19 10.65
C PRO A 286 -8.11 18.85 9.87
N GLN A 287 -6.94 18.21 9.75
CA GLN A 287 -5.79 18.77 9.01
C GLN A 287 -6.04 18.81 7.49
N ALA A 288 -6.89 19.73 7.06
CA ALA A 288 -7.32 19.91 5.69
C ALA A 288 -6.18 20.51 4.86
N ILE A 289 -5.99 20.00 3.65
CA ILE A 289 -5.05 20.62 2.69
C ILE A 289 -5.56 22.01 2.34
N ILE A 290 -4.69 23.01 2.47
CA ILE A 290 -5.04 24.40 2.25
C ILE A 290 -5.47 24.60 0.79
N GLY A 291 -6.65 25.18 0.62
CA GLY A 291 -7.30 25.41 -0.69
C GLY A 291 -8.16 24.26 -1.20
N SER A 292 -8.20 23.11 -0.52
CA SER A 292 -9.04 21.97 -0.88
C SER A 292 -10.53 22.18 -0.56
N LYS A 293 -11.40 21.29 -1.05
CA LYS A 293 -12.82 21.29 -0.70
C LYS A 293 -13.08 21.09 0.80
N LEU A 294 -12.28 20.25 1.46
CA LEU A 294 -12.37 20.08 2.91
C LEU A 294 -11.98 21.36 3.65
N HIS A 295 -10.98 22.10 3.15
CA HIS A 295 -10.60 23.39 3.72
C HIS A 295 -11.73 24.41 3.59
N GLU A 296 -12.41 24.48 2.44
CA GLU A 296 -13.60 25.32 2.25
C GLU A 296 -14.71 25.02 3.27
N LEU A 297 -14.95 23.73 3.55
CA LEU A 297 -16.02 23.28 4.44
C LEU A 297 -15.68 23.44 5.93
N ALA A 298 -14.46 23.08 6.33
CA ALA A 298 -14.03 23.06 7.73
C ALA A 298 -13.44 24.39 8.21
N TYR A 299 -12.84 25.18 7.32
CA TYR A 299 -12.15 26.44 7.60
C TYR A 299 -12.55 27.53 6.59
N PRO A 300 -13.85 27.92 6.53
CA PRO A 300 -14.35 28.81 5.49
C PRO A 300 -13.74 30.22 5.53
N VAL A 301 -13.23 30.67 6.68
CA VAL A 301 -12.59 31.98 6.82
C VAL A 301 -11.17 31.95 6.23
N GLU A 302 -10.39 30.95 6.63
CA GLU A 302 -9.03 30.69 6.18
C GLU A 302 -9.00 30.37 4.69
N PHE A 303 -9.98 29.59 4.20
CA PHE A 303 -10.15 29.32 2.77
C PHE A 303 -10.36 30.62 1.97
N LYS A 304 -11.25 31.50 2.41
CA LYS A 304 -11.46 32.80 1.73
C LYS A 304 -10.20 33.66 1.77
N ALA A 305 -9.46 33.65 2.88
CA ALA A 305 -8.18 34.36 3.00
C ALA A 305 -7.10 33.80 2.06
N HIS A 306 -7.04 32.47 1.91
CA HIS A 306 -6.15 31.79 0.96
C HIS A 306 -6.48 32.16 -0.50
N GLN A 307 -7.76 32.16 -0.87
CA GLN A 307 -8.20 32.58 -2.19
C GLN A 307 -7.86 34.06 -2.45
N ALA A 308 -8.13 34.95 -1.48
CA ALA A 308 -7.77 36.37 -1.58
C ALA A 308 -6.26 36.60 -1.69
N ALA A 309 -5.44 35.69 -1.17
CA ALA A 309 -3.98 35.73 -1.31
C ALA A 309 -3.46 35.14 -2.63
N GLY A 310 -4.35 34.75 -3.55
CA GLY A 310 -3.98 34.12 -4.82
C GLY A 310 -3.53 32.67 -4.68
N ALA A 311 -4.14 31.94 -3.74
CA ALA A 311 -3.83 30.54 -3.44
C ALA A 311 -2.37 30.27 -3.00
N ARG A 312 -1.72 31.26 -2.39
CA ARG A 312 -0.32 31.16 -1.92
C ARG A 312 -0.23 30.63 -0.50
N LEU A 313 0.56 29.57 -0.30
CA LEU A 313 0.99 29.09 1.02
C LEU A 313 1.97 30.09 1.65
N LYS A 314 1.98 30.17 2.98
CA LYS A 314 2.70 31.22 3.72
C LYS A 314 3.74 30.71 4.72
N GLU A 315 3.61 29.47 5.18
CA GLU A 315 4.47 28.89 6.21
C GLU A 315 5.39 27.85 5.56
N ALA A 316 6.69 28.10 5.61
CA ALA A 316 7.73 27.17 5.21
C ALA A 316 9.01 27.44 5.99
N TYR A 317 9.89 26.44 6.05
CA TYR A 317 11.19 26.53 6.70
C TYR A 317 12.29 26.03 5.76
N HIS A 318 13.21 26.93 5.43
CA HIS A 318 14.33 26.69 4.53
C HIS A 318 15.57 26.22 5.28
N HIS A 319 16.31 25.31 4.68
CA HIS A 319 17.66 24.96 5.08
C HIS A 319 18.57 24.87 3.85
N GLY A 320 19.62 25.70 3.81
CA GLY A 320 20.56 25.75 2.70
C GLY A 320 21.41 24.49 2.53
N GLY A 321 21.94 24.27 1.33
CA GLY A 321 22.80 23.13 1.01
C GLY A 321 22.68 22.72 -0.46
N ASP A 322 23.13 21.51 -0.77
CA ASP A 322 22.93 20.89 -2.07
C ASP A 322 22.03 19.65 -1.92
N VAL A 323 20.84 19.68 -2.51
CA VAL A 323 19.83 18.62 -2.41
C VAL A 323 19.13 18.38 -3.75
N ARG A 324 19.49 17.28 -4.41
CA ARG A 324 18.87 16.80 -5.66
C ARG A 324 17.80 15.75 -5.43
N SER A 325 17.89 15.03 -4.32
CA SER A 325 16.97 13.97 -3.94
C SER A 325 16.83 13.96 -2.44
N LEU A 326 15.62 13.74 -1.95
CA LEU A 326 15.37 13.65 -0.54
C LEU A 326 14.25 12.67 -0.19
N GLN A 327 14.34 12.07 1.00
CA GLN A 327 13.34 11.15 1.51
C GLN A 327 13.23 11.23 3.04
N LEU A 328 12.03 11.48 3.54
CA LEU A 328 11.71 11.42 4.96
C LEU A 328 11.46 9.97 5.39
N ARG A 329 12.01 9.57 6.54
CA ARG A 329 11.62 8.35 7.26
C ARG A 329 11.70 8.58 8.77
N GLY A 330 10.57 8.42 9.45
CA GLY A 330 10.45 8.83 10.85
C GLY A 330 10.69 10.33 10.99
N GLU A 331 11.59 10.71 11.88
CA GLU A 331 11.99 12.10 12.12
C GLU A 331 13.19 12.57 11.28
N TYR A 332 13.77 11.69 10.46
CA TYR A 332 14.99 11.99 9.72
C TYR A 332 14.72 12.18 8.22
N LEU A 333 15.22 13.30 7.69
CA LEU A 333 15.22 13.59 6.26
C LEU A 333 16.58 13.26 5.66
N PHE A 334 16.60 12.29 4.76
CA PHE A 334 17.78 11.87 4.00
C PHE A 334 17.88 12.72 2.74
N ALA A 335 19.00 13.38 2.51
CA ALA A 335 19.21 14.29 1.38
C ALA A 335 20.52 13.95 0.66
N ALA A 336 20.45 13.76 -0.66
CA ALA A 336 21.59 13.47 -1.53
C ALA A 336 21.83 14.63 -2.50
N GLY A 337 23.12 14.94 -2.72
CA GLY A 337 23.58 16.00 -3.62
C GLY A 337 25.11 15.95 -3.81
N ASP A 338 25.72 17.04 -4.29
CA ASP A 338 27.15 17.15 -4.59
C ASP A 338 28.06 16.71 -3.44
N GLY A 339 27.64 16.98 -2.20
CA GLY A 339 28.39 16.62 -0.98
C GLY A 339 28.26 15.16 -0.54
N GLY A 340 27.50 14.33 -1.26
CA GLY A 340 27.10 12.99 -0.87
C GLY A 340 25.76 12.96 -0.14
N LEU A 341 25.62 12.05 0.82
CA LEU A 341 24.41 11.93 1.65
C LEU A 341 24.57 12.73 2.94
N ARG A 342 23.54 13.50 3.30
CA ARG A 342 23.36 14.12 4.62
C ARG A 342 21.99 13.76 5.17
N ILE A 343 21.91 13.54 6.48
CA ILE A 343 20.68 13.21 7.19
C ILE A 343 20.41 14.33 8.20
N TYR A 344 19.21 14.88 8.13
CA TYR A 344 18.74 15.97 8.99
C TYR A 344 17.69 15.45 9.95
N ASP A 345 17.79 15.82 11.22
CA ASP A 345 16.69 15.69 12.17
C ASP A 345 15.70 16.83 11.93
N VAL A 346 14.46 16.48 11.58
CA VAL A 346 13.37 17.42 11.31
C VAL A 346 12.22 17.28 12.33
N ALA A 347 12.46 16.61 13.46
CA ALA A 347 11.45 16.45 14.52
C ALA A 347 10.91 17.80 15.02
N GLN A 348 11.79 18.81 15.04
CA GLN A 348 11.51 20.16 15.55
C GLN A 348 10.99 21.13 14.50
N VAL A 349 10.66 20.66 13.30
CA VAL A 349 10.14 21.52 12.21
C VAL A 349 8.95 22.37 12.67
N ASP A 350 8.15 21.85 13.60
CA ASP A 350 6.95 22.50 14.12
C ASP A 350 7.10 23.13 15.51
N GLN A 351 8.28 22.99 16.14
CA GLN A 351 8.53 23.47 17.51
C GLN A 351 8.89 24.96 17.48
N LYS A 352 8.13 25.81 18.16
CA LYS A 352 8.39 27.26 18.23
C LYS A 352 9.48 27.64 19.23
N GLY A 353 9.70 26.82 20.25
CA GLY A 353 10.74 27.02 21.26
C GLY A 353 12.14 26.58 20.82
N PHE A 354 12.31 26.14 19.58
CA PHE A 354 13.57 25.66 19.05
C PHE A 354 14.00 26.51 17.85
N SER A 355 15.13 27.19 17.96
CA SER A 355 15.56 28.19 16.97
C SER A 355 15.99 27.56 15.65
N GLU A 356 16.67 26.40 15.70
CA GLU A 356 17.16 25.68 14.52
C GLU A 356 16.24 24.48 14.22
N ARG A 357 15.22 24.69 13.39
CA ARG A 357 14.15 23.70 13.15
C ARG A 357 14.62 22.43 12.45
N ILE A 358 15.74 22.50 11.73
CA ILE A 358 16.29 21.45 10.88
C ILE A 358 17.73 21.23 11.30
N VAL A 359 18.05 20.10 11.93
CA VAL A 359 19.31 19.95 12.65
C VAL A 359 20.21 18.91 11.98
N SER A 360 21.47 19.27 11.72
CA SER A 360 22.47 18.36 11.15
C SER A 360 23.22 17.50 12.19
N ALA A 361 23.19 17.90 13.46
CA ALA A 361 23.81 17.20 14.58
C ALA A 361 23.05 17.56 15.88
N PRO A 362 21.95 16.86 16.21
CA PRO A 362 21.03 17.23 17.28
C PRO A 362 21.66 17.32 18.68
N VAL A 363 22.78 16.64 18.90
CA VAL A 363 23.47 16.67 20.21
C VAL A 363 24.83 17.37 20.14
N SER A 364 25.70 16.98 19.21
CA SER A 364 27.02 17.60 19.06
C SER A 364 27.66 17.25 17.71
N PRO A 365 28.28 18.21 17.00
CA PRO A 365 29.07 17.93 15.80
C PRO A 365 30.27 17.01 16.03
N LEU A 366 30.81 16.94 17.26
CA LEU A 366 31.90 16.03 17.63
C LEU A 366 31.41 14.65 18.07
N GLY A 367 30.17 14.58 18.56
CA GLY A 367 29.56 13.35 19.11
C GLY A 367 28.68 12.59 18.12
N GLN A 368 28.48 13.11 16.91
CA GLN A 368 27.61 12.52 15.89
C GLN A 368 28.16 12.76 14.49
N ARG A 369 27.84 11.85 13.56
CA ARG A 369 28.14 12.01 12.13
C ARG A 369 26.96 11.49 11.31
N LEU A 370 26.11 12.42 10.89
CA LEU A 370 24.92 12.16 10.08
C LEU A 370 25.15 12.46 8.58
N TYR A 371 26.34 12.19 8.07
CA TYR A 371 26.66 12.39 6.66
C TYR A 371 27.69 11.37 6.16
N VAL A 372 27.64 11.09 4.86
CA VAL A 372 28.63 10.31 4.13
C VAL A 372 28.97 11.07 2.86
N LYS A 373 30.25 11.45 2.71
CA LYS A 373 30.73 12.11 1.49
C LYS A 373 30.80 11.09 0.35
N THR A 374 30.35 11.50 -0.83
CA THR A 374 30.55 10.81 -2.11
C THR A 374 31.04 11.82 -3.15
N LYS A 375 31.26 11.40 -4.40
CA LYS A 375 31.83 12.28 -5.44
C LYS A 375 30.79 13.13 -6.15
N ASP A 376 29.62 12.56 -6.44
CA ASP A 376 28.51 13.19 -7.14
C ASP A 376 27.21 12.38 -6.91
N ALA A 377 26.60 12.50 -5.73
CA ALA A 377 25.36 11.78 -5.42
C ALA A 377 24.17 12.36 -6.20
N THR A 378 23.39 11.45 -6.78
CA THR A 378 22.23 11.77 -7.64
C THR A 378 20.90 11.45 -6.97
N SER A 379 20.82 10.37 -6.20
CA SER A 379 19.60 9.99 -5.50
C SER A 379 19.85 9.26 -4.19
N VAL A 380 18.87 9.30 -3.29
CA VAL A 380 18.81 8.42 -2.11
C VAL A 380 17.53 7.58 -2.16
N ALA A 381 17.68 6.27 -2.07
CA ALA A 381 16.61 5.31 -1.99
C ALA A 381 16.60 4.62 -0.62
N LEU A 382 15.44 4.64 0.03
CA LEU A 382 15.17 3.85 1.22
C LEU A 382 14.26 2.67 0.83
N PRO A 383 14.50 1.45 1.34
CA PRO A 383 13.65 0.29 1.05
C PRO A 383 12.20 0.41 1.56
N THR A 384 11.95 1.35 2.48
CA THR A 384 10.61 1.73 2.94
C THR A 384 10.63 3.16 3.47
N THR A 385 9.49 3.83 3.38
CA THR A 385 9.23 5.16 3.99
C THR A 385 8.74 5.07 5.44
N THR A 386 8.35 3.87 5.88
CA THR A 386 7.88 3.63 7.25
C THR A 386 9.05 3.42 8.21
N SER A 387 8.94 3.89 9.45
CA SER A 387 9.93 3.58 10.50
C SER A 387 9.94 2.08 10.83
N VAL A 388 11.11 1.46 10.74
CA VAL A 388 11.36 0.04 11.05
C VAL A 388 12.78 -0.11 11.62
N ASP A 389 12.97 -0.99 12.59
CA ASP A 389 14.23 -1.19 13.31
C ASP A 389 14.63 -2.67 13.26
N ALA A 390 15.67 -2.99 12.48
CA ALA A 390 16.14 -4.36 12.29
C ALA A 390 16.92 -4.95 13.47
N GLN A 391 17.31 -4.11 14.45
CA GLN A 391 18.10 -4.55 15.61
C GLN A 391 17.26 -4.90 16.83
N ARG A 392 15.98 -4.53 16.85
CA ARG A 392 15.10 -4.88 17.97
C ARG A 392 14.86 -6.39 18.03
N GLU A 393 14.84 -6.91 19.26
CA GLU A 393 14.56 -8.31 19.50
C GLU A 393 13.07 -8.61 19.29
N VAL A 394 12.80 -9.58 18.43
CA VAL A 394 11.44 -10.13 18.25
C VAL A 394 11.26 -11.27 19.24
N LEU A 395 10.30 -11.11 20.15
CA LEU A 395 9.95 -12.15 21.12
C LEU A 395 9.40 -13.39 20.38
N PRO A 396 10.00 -14.59 20.52
CA PRO A 396 9.55 -15.79 19.82
C PRO A 396 8.07 -16.14 20.07
N GLN A 397 7.53 -15.75 21.22
CA GLN A 397 6.13 -15.96 21.59
C GLN A 397 5.16 -15.21 20.68
N ASN A 398 5.57 -14.10 20.06
CA ASN A 398 4.74 -13.33 19.14
C ASN A 398 4.57 -14.06 17.79
N GLN A 399 5.51 -14.95 17.45
CA GLN A 399 5.53 -15.69 16.17
C GLN A 399 5.54 -14.76 14.95
N GLU A 400 6.16 -13.59 15.09
CA GLU A 400 6.39 -12.66 14.00
C GLU A 400 7.65 -13.07 13.21
N GLN A 401 7.79 -12.55 11.99
CA GLN A 401 9.04 -12.65 11.25
C GLN A 401 10.13 -11.80 11.95
N LYS A 402 11.37 -11.85 11.48
CA LYS A 402 12.37 -10.85 11.85
C LYS A 402 12.29 -9.68 10.86
N VAL A 403 12.45 -8.45 11.34
CA VAL A 403 12.66 -7.29 10.46
C VAL A 403 13.95 -7.52 9.65
N HIS A 404 13.87 -7.42 8.33
CA HIS A 404 14.99 -7.74 7.46
C HIS A 404 16.13 -6.69 7.59
N PRO A 405 17.42 -7.09 7.63
CA PRO A 405 18.54 -6.16 7.77
C PRO A 405 18.64 -5.09 6.69
N LEU A 406 18.06 -5.32 5.51
CA LEU A 406 17.96 -4.35 4.40
C LEU A 406 17.50 -2.97 4.88
N TYR A 407 16.55 -2.92 5.83
CA TYR A 407 15.97 -1.67 6.30
C TYR A 407 16.90 -0.81 7.17
N ASP A 408 18.04 -1.37 7.58
CA ASP A 408 19.10 -0.70 8.34
C ASP A 408 20.06 0.10 7.44
N TYR A 409 19.78 0.18 6.13
CA TYR A 409 20.63 0.83 5.15
C TYR A 409 19.87 1.78 4.22
N ALA A 410 20.58 2.81 3.76
CA ALA A 410 20.19 3.70 2.67
C ALA A 410 21.08 3.42 1.45
N PHE A 411 20.50 3.58 0.26
CA PHE A 411 21.14 3.31 -1.01
C PHE A 411 21.29 4.63 -1.77
N VAL A 412 22.52 5.06 -2.00
CA VAL A 412 22.82 6.34 -2.65
C VAL A 412 23.38 6.03 -4.04
N THR A 413 22.75 6.56 -5.09
CA THR A 413 23.34 6.52 -6.43
C THR A 413 24.31 7.69 -6.60
N ASP A 414 25.42 7.44 -7.27
CA ASP A 414 26.48 8.41 -7.53
C ASP A 414 27.00 8.25 -8.97
N ARG A 415 27.12 9.35 -9.73
CA ARG A 415 27.51 9.27 -11.16
C ARG A 415 28.91 8.71 -11.36
N THR A 416 29.80 8.86 -10.38
CA THR A 416 31.18 8.40 -10.49
C THR A 416 31.39 7.08 -9.75
N GLU A 417 30.83 6.94 -8.56
CA GLU A 417 31.07 5.82 -7.65
C GLU A 417 30.07 4.66 -7.82
N GLY A 418 28.98 4.84 -8.57
CA GLY A 418 27.93 3.83 -8.74
C GLY A 418 26.96 3.81 -7.56
N LEU A 419 26.84 2.67 -6.88
CA LEU A 419 25.99 2.53 -5.70
C LEU A 419 26.83 2.64 -4.41
N VAL A 420 26.48 3.57 -3.53
CA VAL A 420 27.05 3.69 -2.18
C VAL A 420 26.01 3.23 -1.16
N VAL A 421 26.35 2.23 -0.35
CA VAL A 421 25.50 1.73 0.74
C VAL A 421 25.89 2.44 2.03
N VAL A 422 24.90 3.01 2.72
CA VAL A 422 25.09 3.85 3.90
C VAL A 422 24.30 3.30 5.09
N GLY A 423 24.93 3.21 6.26
CA GLY A 423 24.32 2.73 7.49
C GLY A 423 25.33 2.69 8.65
N PRO A 424 25.01 2.06 9.79
CA PRO A 424 23.68 1.54 10.13
C PRO A 424 22.69 2.68 10.41
N LEU A 425 21.39 2.46 10.17
CA LEU A 425 20.33 3.45 10.39
C LEU A 425 19.53 3.24 11.68
N HIS A 426 19.63 2.07 12.32
CA HIS A 426 18.98 1.78 13.60
C HIS A 426 19.48 2.67 14.74
N THR A 427 20.70 3.19 14.65
CA THR A 427 21.27 4.16 15.61
C THR A 427 20.39 5.40 15.72
N LEU A 428 19.73 5.78 14.62
CA LEU A 428 18.80 6.90 14.59
C LEU A 428 17.47 6.63 15.31
N MET A 429 17.19 5.39 15.74
CA MET A 429 15.88 5.00 16.31
C MET A 429 15.97 4.25 17.64
N ASN A 430 17.19 4.03 18.15
CA ASN A 430 17.43 3.32 19.40
C ASN A 430 17.36 4.24 20.64
N GLY A 431 17.23 5.55 20.45
CA GLY A 431 17.19 6.56 21.52
C GLY A 431 18.54 6.90 22.13
N ASN A 432 19.65 6.41 21.58
CA ASN A 432 21.00 6.68 22.04
C ASN A 432 21.75 7.61 21.06
N PRO A 433 21.74 8.93 21.27
CA PRO A 433 22.39 9.84 20.34
C PRO A 433 23.92 9.72 20.29
N SER A 434 24.55 9.01 21.24
CA SER A 434 26.00 8.83 21.31
C SER A 434 26.55 7.82 20.30
N ASP A 435 25.69 7.07 19.62
CA ASP A 435 26.10 6.10 18.58
C ASP A 435 25.65 6.50 17.16
N ASN A 436 25.15 7.73 16.98
CA ASN A 436 24.72 8.33 15.71
C ASN A 436 25.90 8.61 14.76
N PHE A 437 26.62 7.56 14.38
CA PHE A 437 27.77 7.59 13.47
C PHE A 437 27.46 6.77 12.22
N ILE A 438 26.84 7.45 11.27
CA ILE A 438 26.54 6.89 9.96
C ILE A 438 27.85 6.73 9.18
N LYS A 439 27.96 5.61 8.45
CA LYS A 439 29.17 5.18 7.75
C LYS A 439 28.84 4.78 6.32
N ARG A 440 29.84 4.94 5.46
CA ARG A 440 29.91 4.24 4.19
C ARG A 440 30.18 2.76 4.47
N ILE A 441 29.29 1.89 4.02
CA ILE A 441 29.36 0.44 4.25
C ILE A 441 29.95 -0.26 3.03
N ALA A 442 29.49 0.10 1.85
CA ALA A 442 29.99 -0.44 0.60
C ALA A 442 29.98 0.63 -0.51
N THR A 443 30.82 0.43 -1.52
CA THR A 443 30.80 1.17 -2.78
C THR A 443 30.90 0.15 -3.89
N PHE A 444 29.87 0.12 -4.74
CA PHE A 444 29.64 -0.96 -5.68
C PHE A 444 29.49 -0.38 -7.08
N ASN A 445 30.47 -0.67 -7.94
CA ASN A 445 30.45 -0.34 -9.36
C ASN A 445 31.37 -1.32 -10.12
N PRO A 446 31.07 -2.62 -10.11
CA PRO A 446 31.91 -3.61 -10.77
C PRO A 446 31.97 -3.32 -12.27
N ASP A 447 33.18 -3.31 -12.84
CA ASP A 447 33.43 -3.08 -14.26
C ASP A 447 32.80 -1.79 -14.83
N GLY A 448 32.53 -0.80 -13.97
CA GLY A 448 31.86 0.45 -14.38
C GLY A 448 30.38 0.29 -14.71
N VAL A 449 29.74 -0.83 -14.31
CA VAL A 449 28.36 -1.16 -14.66
C VAL A 449 27.32 -0.17 -14.11
N LEU A 450 27.67 0.63 -13.10
CA LEU A 450 26.84 1.68 -12.50
C LEU A 450 27.40 3.10 -12.73
N THR A 451 28.42 3.26 -13.60
CA THR A 451 28.91 4.58 -13.97
C THR A 451 27.79 5.41 -14.61
N GLY A 452 27.61 6.62 -14.10
CA GLY A 452 26.54 7.54 -14.47
C GLY A 452 25.22 7.32 -13.75
N ALA A 453 25.17 6.53 -12.66
CA ALA A 453 23.92 6.24 -11.96
C ALA A 453 23.11 7.50 -11.60
N THR A 454 21.83 7.53 -11.98
CA THR A 454 20.95 8.72 -11.88
C THR A 454 19.86 8.56 -10.83
N SER A 455 19.22 7.39 -10.76
CA SER A 455 18.13 7.10 -9.82
C SER A 455 18.09 5.62 -9.43
N ALA A 456 17.58 5.32 -8.23
CA ALA A 456 17.31 3.96 -7.78
C ALA A 456 15.90 3.78 -7.19
N ALA A 457 15.30 2.63 -7.45
CA ALA A 457 14.11 2.13 -6.75
C ALA A 457 14.42 0.77 -6.10
N ILE A 458 13.88 0.53 -4.91
CA ILE A 458 14.05 -0.74 -4.18
C ILE A 458 12.70 -1.46 -4.11
N ALA A 459 12.66 -2.72 -4.54
CA ALA A 459 11.49 -3.60 -4.44
C ALA A 459 11.90 -4.93 -3.77
N GLY A 460 11.60 -5.05 -2.49
CA GLY A 460 12.18 -6.05 -1.60
C GLY A 460 13.70 -6.02 -1.64
N THR A 461 14.34 -7.16 -1.81
CA THR A 461 15.81 -7.25 -1.91
C THR A 461 16.33 -7.06 -3.33
N SER A 462 15.50 -6.58 -4.27
CA SER A 462 15.96 -6.14 -5.60
C SER A 462 16.09 -4.62 -5.69
N GLY A 463 17.26 -4.13 -6.10
CA GLY A 463 17.52 -2.72 -6.41
C GLY A 463 17.55 -2.48 -7.92
N PHE A 464 16.85 -1.44 -8.39
CA PHE A 464 16.74 -1.07 -9.79
C PHE A 464 17.44 0.28 -9.99
N VAL A 465 18.61 0.28 -10.64
CA VAL A 465 19.45 1.47 -10.80
C VAL A 465 19.49 1.89 -12.26
N THR A 466 19.12 3.14 -12.53
CA THR A 466 19.18 3.74 -13.87
C THR A 466 20.56 4.31 -14.13
N THR A 467 21.06 4.11 -15.35
CA THR A 467 22.38 4.55 -15.84
C THR A 467 22.25 4.97 -17.30
N PRO A 468 23.20 5.74 -17.88
CA PRO A 468 23.20 6.06 -19.30
C PRO A 468 23.16 4.82 -20.22
N ARG A 469 23.66 3.67 -19.73
CA ARG A 469 23.68 2.39 -20.47
C ARG A 469 22.40 1.57 -20.33
N GLY A 470 21.46 1.98 -19.49
CA GLY A 470 20.21 1.26 -19.25
C GLY A 470 19.88 1.06 -17.77
N LEU A 471 18.96 0.13 -17.50
CA LEU A 471 18.51 -0.26 -16.17
C LEU A 471 19.32 -1.47 -15.68
N VAL A 472 20.00 -1.34 -14.54
CA VAL A 472 20.73 -2.42 -13.88
C VAL A 472 19.94 -2.91 -12.67
N VAL A 473 19.79 -4.23 -12.56
CA VAL A 473 19.10 -4.88 -11.45
C VAL A 473 20.12 -5.52 -10.52
N LEU A 474 20.02 -5.18 -9.25
CA LEU A 474 20.89 -5.58 -8.17
C LEU A 474 20.15 -6.48 -7.20
N ASP A 475 20.83 -7.48 -6.68
CA ASP A 475 20.41 -8.22 -5.49
C ASP A 475 21.09 -7.61 -4.26
N LEU A 476 20.24 -7.29 -3.28
CA LEU A 476 20.52 -6.60 -2.02
C LEU A 476 20.08 -7.45 -0.81
N GLU A 477 19.97 -8.77 -0.98
CA GLU A 477 19.67 -9.71 0.11
C GLU A 477 20.70 -9.57 1.25
N ASP A 478 21.98 -9.50 0.89
CA ASP A 478 23.04 -8.97 1.74
C ASP A 478 23.33 -7.52 1.29
N PRO A 479 22.80 -6.49 1.98
CA PRO A 479 22.98 -5.10 1.57
C PRO A 479 24.45 -4.64 1.65
N THR A 480 25.31 -5.36 2.37
CA THR A 480 26.75 -5.05 2.46
C THR A 480 27.55 -5.61 1.28
N LYS A 481 26.96 -6.53 0.51
CA LYS A 481 27.57 -7.17 -0.67
C LYS A 481 26.60 -7.19 -1.86
N PRO A 482 26.28 -6.02 -2.44
CA PRO A 482 25.45 -5.96 -3.63
C PRO A 482 26.02 -6.81 -4.77
N ARG A 483 25.15 -7.34 -5.62
CA ARG A 483 25.54 -8.07 -6.84
C ARG A 483 24.64 -7.68 -8.01
N VAL A 484 25.18 -7.64 -9.23
CA VAL A 484 24.37 -7.50 -10.43
C VAL A 484 23.70 -8.84 -10.73
N ILE A 485 22.39 -8.83 -10.94
CA ILE A 485 21.61 -10.03 -11.32
C ILE A 485 20.94 -9.90 -12.68
N GLY A 486 20.77 -8.68 -13.19
CA GLY A 486 20.14 -8.44 -14.48
C GLY A 486 20.46 -7.06 -15.02
N GLN A 487 20.27 -6.87 -16.33
CA GLN A 487 20.42 -5.58 -16.97
C GLN A 487 19.52 -5.51 -18.21
N VAL A 488 18.98 -4.32 -18.46
CA VAL A 488 18.29 -3.97 -19.71
C VAL A 488 18.96 -2.73 -20.30
N GLY A 489 19.54 -2.87 -21.49
CA GLY A 489 20.08 -1.75 -22.26
C GLY A 489 19.05 -1.25 -23.29
N VAL A 490 19.42 -1.32 -24.57
CA VAL A 490 18.52 -1.01 -25.71
C VAL A 490 17.23 -1.85 -25.61
N PRO A 491 16.03 -1.25 -25.83
CA PRO A 491 15.77 0.09 -26.36
C PRO A 491 15.89 1.28 -25.40
N LEU A 492 16.14 1.09 -24.09
CA LEU A 492 16.20 2.21 -23.14
C LEU A 492 17.31 3.22 -23.54
N ARG A 493 16.95 4.51 -23.62
CA ARG A 493 17.83 5.61 -24.04
C ARG A 493 18.11 6.57 -22.88
N GLU A 494 19.24 6.37 -22.20
CA GLU A 494 19.65 7.22 -21.07
C GLU A 494 18.58 7.32 -19.95
N PRO A 495 18.11 6.18 -19.40
CA PRO A 495 17.09 6.21 -18.37
C PRO A 495 17.54 6.99 -17.12
N HIS A 496 16.61 7.73 -16.52
CA HIS A 496 16.89 8.64 -15.40
C HIS A 496 15.88 8.57 -14.24
N ALA A 497 14.75 7.90 -14.40
CA ALA A 497 13.83 7.64 -13.30
C ALA A 497 13.19 6.26 -13.43
N VAL A 498 12.91 5.62 -12.30
CA VAL A 498 12.28 4.30 -12.24
C VAL A 498 11.34 4.19 -11.03
N ALA A 499 10.18 3.56 -11.22
CA ALA A 499 9.33 3.10 -10.13
C ALA A 499 8.81 1.69 -10.41
N ILE A 500 8.61 0.92 -9.34
CA ILE A 500 8.16 -0.47 -9.41
C ILE A 500 6.76 -0.59 -8.83
N GLN A 501 5.89 -1.35 -9.49
CA GLN A 501 4.66 -1.85 -8.88
C GLN A 501 4.43 -3.29 -9.30
N PHE A 502 4.46 -4.19 -8.33
CA PHE A 502 4.27 -5.62 -8.52
C PHE A 502 5.25 -6.21 -9.53
N ARG A 503 4.83 -6.42 -10.78
CA ARG A 503 5.60 -7.12 -11.82
C ARG A 503 6.31 -6.20 -12.82
N TYR A 504 6.07 -4.91 -12.77
CA TYR A 504 6.54 -3.97 -13.78
C TYR A 504 7.36 -2.84 -13.18
N ALA A 505 8.44 -2.51 -13.87
CA ALA A 505 9.17 -1.26 -13.70
C ALA A 505 8.71 -0.28 -14.79
N PHE A 506 8.42 0.95 -14.36
CA PHE A 506 8.11 2.08 -15.23
C PHE A 506 9.34 2.98 -15.26
N VAL A 507 9.94 3.14 -16.43
CA VAL A 507 11.23 3.82 -16.61
C VAL A 507 11.01 5.04 -17.48
N LEU A 508 11.44 6.21 -17.01
CA LEU A 508 11.59 7.37 -17.88
C LEU A 508 13.01 7.40 -18.44
N ASP A 509 13.08 7.67 -19.73
CA ASP A 509 14.30 7.85 -20.49
C ASP A 509 14.17 9.08 -21.40
N SER A 510 15.18 9.33 -22.24
CA SER A 510 15.21 10.50 -23.13
C SER A 510 14.14 10.52 -24.23
N GLU A 511 13.48 9.39 -24.52
CA GLU A 511 12.39 9.30 -25.50
C GLU A 511 11.00 9.28 -24.85
N GLY A 512 10.91 8.94 -23.56
CA GLY A 512 9.69 9.04 -22.76
C GLY A 512 9.57 7.94 -21.72
N LEU A 513 8.37 7.37 -21.59
CA LEU A 513 8.06 6.28 -20.69
C LEU A 513 8.21 4.94 -21.41
N GLU A 514 8.96 4.03 -20.82
CA GLU A 514 9.11 2.62 -21.22
C GLU A 514 8.69 1.70 -20.07
N VAL A 515 8.11 0.54 -20.41
CA VAL A 515 7.70 -0.48 -19.42
C VAL A 515 8.61 -1.69 -19.51
N VAL A 516 9.15 -2.11 -18.38
CA VAL A 516 10.00 -3.30 -18.23
C VAL A 516 9.29 -4.34 -17.37
N ASP A 517 9.15 -5.55 -17.89
CA ASP A 517 8.70 -6.71 -17.11
C ASP A 517 9.85 -7.18 -16.22
N VAL A 518 9.62 -7.14 -14.90
CA VAL A 518 10.54 -7.53 -13.84
C VAL A 518 9.97 -8.66 -12.99
N THR A 519 9.03 -9.44 -13.54
CA THR A 519 8.47 -10.64 -12.89
C THR A 519 9.57 -11.62 -12.45
N ALA A 520 10.65 -11.71 -13.24
CA ALA A 520 11.90 -12.37 -12.89
C ALA A 520 13.02 -11.29 -12.89
N PRO A 521 13.41 -10.75 -11.71
CA PRO A 521 14.37 -9.64 -11.64
C PRO A 521 15.77 -9.94 -12.21
N ASP A 522 16.15 -11.22 -12.30
CA ASP A 522 17.38 -11.70 -12.93
C ASP A 522 17.28 -11.74 -14.48
N LYS A 523 16.07 -11.64 -15.03
CA LYS A 523 15.80 -11.64 -16.47
C LYS A 523 14.82 -10.53 -16.85
N PRO A 524 15.15 -9.27 -16.54
CA PRO A 524 14.30 -8.14 -16.87
C PRO A 524 14.21 -7.98 -18.40
N ARG A 525 13.05 -7.59 -18.92
CA ARG A 525 12.84 -7.39 -20.37
C ARG A 525 11.96 -6.19 -20.64
N VAL A 526 12.30 -5.38 -21.65
CA VAL A 526 11.38 -4.35 -22.15
C VAL A 526 10.14 -5.02 -22.72
N VAL A 527 8.96 -4.46 -22.43
CA VAL A 527 7.70 -4.88 -23.03
C VAL A 527 7.53 -4.17 -24.37
N GLU A 528 7.58 -4.95 -25.45
CA GLU A 528 7.52 -4.41 -26.82
C GLU A 528 6.25 -3.56 -27.04
N GLY A 529 6.45 -2.33 -27.49
CA GLY A 529 5.36 -1.39 -27.79
C GLY A 529 4.72 -0.72 -26.58
N ALA A 530 5.11 -1.08 -25.34
CA ALA A 530 4.57 -0.48 -24.13
C ALA A 530 5.31 0.82 -23.76
N LYS A 531 5.16 1.83 -24.61
CA LYS A 531 5.84 3.12 -24.47
C LYS A 531 4.94 4.32 -24.71
N ILE A 532 5.24 5.44 -24.06
CA ILE A 532 4.57 6.74 -24.26
C ILE A 532 5.64 7.81 -24.48
N PRO A 533 5.65 8.50 -25.63
CA PRO A 533 6.65 9.52 -25.90
C PRO A 533 6.46 10.74 -24.99
N PHE A 534 7.54 11.25 -24.44
CA PHE A 534 7.58 12.52 -23.71
C PHE A 534 8.85 13.28 -24.08
N ALA A 535 8.73 14.56 -24.40
CA ALA A 535 9.89 15.37 -24.77
C ALA A 535 10.75 15.77 -23.55
N HIS A 536 10.11 16.01 -22.39
CA HIS A 536 10.74 16.61 -21.21
C HIS A 536 10.23 15.98 -19.90
N ALA A 537 10.17 14.65 -19.82
CA ALA A 537 9.75 13.96 -18.60
C ALA A 537 10.92 13.82 -17.62
N HIS A 538 10.69 14.14 -16.34
CA HIS A 538 11.71 14.14 -15.31
C HIS A 538 11.44 13.08 -14.23
N GLY A 539 10.46 13.33 -13.35
CA GLY A 539 10.06 12.43 -12.27
C GLY A 539 8.76 11.68 -12.57
N LEU A 540 8.57 10.54 -11.90
CA LEU A 540 7.38 9.71 -12.03
C LEU A 540 6.92 9.15 -10.67
N TYR A 541 5.61 8.93 -10.52
CA TYR A 541 5.00 8.33 -9.34
C TYR A 541 3.88 7.37 -9.72
N VAL A 542 3.97 6.12 -9.27
CA VAL A 542 2.94 5.10 -9.50
C VAL A 542 1.91 5.15 -8.37
N ALA A 543 0.63 5.29 -8.72
CA ALA A 543 -0.48 5.17 -7.79
C ALA A 543 -1.59 4.28 -8.37
N ARG A 544 -1.68 3.05 -7.87
CA ARG A 544 -2.62 2.02 -8.35
C ARG A 544 -2.55 1.86 -9.88
N THR A 545 -3.61 2.26 -10.60
CA THR A 545 -3.76 2.08 -12.04
C THR A 545 -3.29 3.28 -12.86
N TYR A 546 -2.73 4.31 -12.20
CA TYR A 546 -2.21 5.49 -12.87
C TYR A 546 -0.74 5.71 -12.55
N LEU A 547 -0.01 6.20 -13.54
CA LEU A 547 1.30 6.77 -13.39
C LEU A 547 1.20 8.28 -13.58
N TYR A 548 1.79 9.03 -12.66
CA TYR A 548 1.88 10.49 -12.69
C TYR A 548 3.28 10.87 -13.11
N VAL A 549 3.42 11.64 -14.19
CA VAL A 549 4.71 12.02 -14.77
C VAL A 549 4.83 13.53 -14.73
N ALA A 550 5.91 14.03 -14.15
CA ALA A 550 6.31 15.42 -14.24
C ALA A 550 6.91 15.66 -15.63
N ALA A 551 6.12 16.25 -16.52
CA ALA A 551 6.39 16.35 -17.97
C ALA A 551 6.94 17.73 -18.36
N GLY A 552 7.70 18.38 -17.47
CA GLY A 552 8.36 19.66 -17.74
C GLY A 552 7.35 20.73 -18.17
N PRO A 553 7.48 21.32 -19.38
CA PRO A 553 6.57 22.33 -19.92
C PRO A 553 5.11 21.88 -20.09
N ASP A 554 4.85 20.58 -20.24
CA ASP A 554 3.50 20.04 -20.40
C ASP A 554 2.76 19.87 -19.06
N GLY A 555 3.45 20.16 -17.94
CA GLY A 555 2.92 20.06 -16.59
C GLY A 555 2.86 18.62 -16.10
N LEU A 556 1.72 18.21 -15.55
CA LEU A 556 1.50 16.87 -15.02
C LEU A 556 0.81 15.97 -16.06
N ALA A 557 1.51 14.95 -16.55
CA ALA A 557 0.90 13.91 -17.37
C ALA A 557 0.37 12.77 -16.48
N ILE A 558 -0.84 12.30 -16.79
CA ILE A 558 -1.52 11.19 -16.09
C ILE A 558 -1.70 10.07 -17.11
N VAL A 559 -1.00 8.95 -16.87
CA VAL A 559 -0.95 7.79 -17.76
C VAL A 559 -1.74 6.65 -17.11
N ASP A 560 -2.72 6.10 -17.83
CA ASP A 560 -3.40 4.87 -17.42
C ASP A 560 -2.47 3.67 -17.67
N ILE A 561 -2.18 2.96 -16.59
CA ILE A 561 -1.36 1.74 -16.53
C ILE A 561 -2.16 0.55 -15.98
N LYS A 562 -3.50 0.58 -16.05
CA LYS A 562 -4.36 -0.53 -15.63
C LYS A 562 -3.90 -1.84 -16.27
N SER A 563 -3.56 -1.80 -17.55
CA SER A 563 -2.84 -2.84 -18.29
C SER A 563 -1.42 -2.34 -18.58
N PRO A 564 -0.40 -2.68 -17.75
CA PRO A 564 0.95 -2.13 -17.88
C PRO A 564 1.63 -2.41 -19.22
N GLU A 565 1.26 -3.49 -19.91
CA GLU A 565 1.78 -3.82 -21.25
C GLU A 565 1.17 -2.96 -22.38
N LYS A 566 0.15 -2.16 -22.06
CA LYS A 566 -0.54 -1.26 -23.00
C LYS A 566 -0.86 0.08 -22.31
N PRO A 567 0.18 0.81 -21.86
CA PRO A 567 -0.03 2.11 -21.22
C PRO A 567 -0.66 3.08 -22.21
N ARG A 568 -1.42 4.06 -21.71
CA ARG A 568 -1.93 5.16 -22.54
C ARG A 568 -1.95 6.46 -21.76
N LEU A 569 -1.58 7.56 -22.42
CA LEU A 569 -1.79 8.90 -21.87
C LEU A 569 -3.30 9.14 -21.74
N ASP A 570 -3.80 9.33 -20.51
CA ASP A 570 -5.21 9.62 -20.26
C ASP A 570 -5.49 11.13 -20.38
N GLN A 571 -4.66 11.95 -19.74
CA GLN A 571 -4.76 13.41 -19.80
C GLN A 571 -3.46 14.09 -19.36
N THR A 572 -3.32 15.37 -19.71
CA THR A 572 -2.33 16.28 -19.16
C THR A 572 -3.01 17.40 -18.37
N PHE A 573 -2.32 17.92 -17.38
CA PHE A 573 -2.79 19.02 -16.55
C PHE A 573 -1.64 20.00 -16.26
N ASN A 574 -1.74 21.19 -16.83
CA ASN A 574 -0.75 22.28 -16.64
C ASN A 574 -1.34 23.50 -15.91
N ALA A 575 -2.57 23.38 -15.39
CA ALA A 575 -3.32 24.46 -14.74
C ALA A 575 -3.36 25.78 -15.55
N GLY A 576 -3.58 25.69 -16.87
CA GLY A 576 -3.62 26.87 -17.75
C GLY A 576 -2.24 27.49 -17.99
N GLY A 577 -1.18 26.68 -17.95
CA GLY A 577 0.21 27.10 -18.13
C GLY A 577 0.92 27.54 -16.85
N ALA A 578 0.24 27.47 -15.69
CA ALA A 578 0.87 27.74 -14.41
C ALA A 578 1.92 26.67 -14.05
N ILE A 579 1.72 25.42 -14.45
CA ILE A 579 2.71 24.34 -14.29
C ILE A 579 3.42 24.16 -15.62
N ASN A 580 4.66 24.61 -15.71
CA ASN A 580 5.42 24.66 -16.97
C ASN A 580 6.90 24.30 -16.80
N ASP A 581 7.28 23.76 -15.64
CA ASP A 581 8.64 23.36 -15.31
C ASP A 581 8.60 22.17 -14.32
N ALA A 582 7.74 21.18 -14.59
CA ALA A 582 7.51 20.06 -13.67
C ALA A 582 8.70 19.09 -13.64
N HIS A 583 9.40 19.00 -12.51
CA HIS A 583 10.56 18.13 -12.27
C HIS A 583 10.23 16.84 -11.49
N ASP A 584 9.38 16.90 -10.47
CA ASP A 584 9.02 15.73 -9.67
C ASP A 584 7.56 15.77 -9.22
N VAL A 585 6.99 14.60 -8.95
CA VAL A 585 5.62 14.45 -8.43
C VAL A 585 5.57 13.38 -7.34
N LYS A 586 4.78 13.64 -6.29
CA LYS A 586 4.42 12.68 -5.23
C LYS A 586 2.94 12.81 -4.90
N LEU A 587 2.30 11.72 -4.48
CA LEU A 587 0.90 11.73 -4.04
C LEU A 587 0.77 11.45 -2.54
N GLY A 588 -0.32 11.94 -1.96
CA GLY A 588 -0.73 11.63 -0.59
C GLY A 588 -2.25 11.69 -0.39
N ALA A 589 -2.76 10.79 0.44
CA ALA A 589 -4.16 10.74 0.84
C ALA A 589 -4.36 11.50 2.17
N THR A 590 -5.26 12.48 2.16
CA THR A 590 -5.63 13.29 3.32
C THR A 590 -7.15 13.39 3.41
N ASN A 591 -7.73 12.90 4.52
CA ASN A 591 -9.15 13.02 4.83
C ASN A 591 -10.10 12.57 3.68
N GLY A 592 -9.74 11.46 3.02
CA GLY A 592 -10.54 10.85 1.95
C GLY A 592 -10.26 11.36 0.53
N SER A 593 -9.53 12.46 0.38
CA SER A 593 -9.09 12.99 -0.92
C SER A 593 -7.62 12.65 -1.19
N ILE A 594 -7.23 12.67 -2.46
CA ILE A 594 -5.87 12.38 -2.93
C ILE A 594 -5.30 13.64 -3.56
N PHE A 595 -4.13 14.05 -3.08
CA PHE A 595 -3.44 15.23 -3.53
C PHE A 595 -2.15 14.84 -4.24
N ALA A 596 -1.85 15.52 -5.34
CA ALA A 596 -0.55 15.47 -6.00
C ALA A 596 0.24 16.74 -5.65
N TYR A 597 1.52 16.56 -5.32
CA TYR A 597 2.49 17.60 -5.05
C TYR A 597 3.47 17.58 -6.20
N VAL A 598 3.69 18.74 -6.83
CA VAL A 598 4.59 18.86 -7.99
C VAL A 598 5.69 19.87 -7.66
N ALA A 599 6.94 19.44 -7.81
CA ALA A 599 8.10 20.32 -7.84
C ALA A 599 8.15 20.93 -9.24
N ASP A 600 7.75 22.19 -9.37
CA ASP A 600 7.56 22.91 -10.64
C ASP A 600 8.72 23.88 -10.88
N GLY A 601 9.94 23.40 -10.63
CA GLY A 601 11.19 24.08 -10.99
C GLY A 601 11.21 25.52 -10.51
N LYS A 602 11.41 26.46 -11.43
CA LYS A 602 11.45 27.91 -11.13
C LYS A 602 10.16 28.47 -10.49
N ASN A 603 9.05 27.74 -10.54
CA ASN A 603 7.77 28.17 -9.98
C ASN A 603 7.52 27.65 -8.55
N GLY A 604 8.40 26.80 -8.03
CA GLY A 604 8.32 26.22 -6.69
C GLY A 604 7.36 25.03 -6.56
N LEU A 605 6.68 24.92 -5.42
CA LEU A 605 5.76 23.82 -5.12
C LEU A 605 4.35 24.13 -5.62
N ARG A 606 3.71 23.13 -6.24
CA ARG A 606 2.27 23.12 -6.59
C ARG A 606 1.55 22.01 -5.82
N VAL A 607 0.38 22.32 -5.30
CA VAL A 607 -0.51 21.34 -4.64
C VAL A 607 -1.79 21.22 -5.46
N ILE A 608 -2.08 20.00 -5.90
CA ILE A 608 -3.19 19.66 -6.79
C ILE A 608 -4.14 18.73 -6.06
N ASP A 609 -5.42 19.08 -5.98
CA ASP A 609 -6.48 18.13 -5.61
C ASP A 609 -6.72 17.22 -6.82
N ALA A 610 -6.13 16.01 -6.78
CA ALA A 610 -6.12 15.08 -7.89
C ALA A 610 -7.40 14.25 -7.95
N ILE A 611 -7.85 13.77 -6.78
CA ILE A 611 -9.12 13.06 -6.59
C ILE A 611 -9.76 13.61 -5.32
N SER A 612 -10.78 14.44 -5.51
CA SER A 612 -11.52 15.06 -4.43
C SER A 612 -12.62 14.12 -3.97
N ALA A 613 -12.69 13.82 -2.67
CA ALA A 613 -13.73 12.97 -2.09
C ALA A 613 -15.15 13.47 -2.38
N ASN A 614 -15.31 14.79 -2.57
CA ASN A 614 -16.60 15.45 -2.74
C ASN A 614 -16.97 15.69 -4.21
N ASP A 615 -15.98 15.85 -5.09
CA ASP A 615 -16.23 16.34 -6.46
C ASP A 615 -15.86 15.32 -7.55
N THR A 616 -14.99 14.34 -7.28
CA THR A 616 -14.54 13.39 -8.30
C THR A 616 -15.53 12.22 -8.42
N PRO A 617 -16.09 11.95 -9.61
CA PRO A 617 -16.97 10.81 -9.82
C PRO A 617 -16.27 9.49 -9.45
N GLY A 618 -16.91 8.71 -8.57
CA GLY A 618 -16.36 7.44 -8.11
C GLY A 618 -15.12 7.55 -7.22
N ALA A 619 -14.86 8.71 -6.58
CA ALA A 619 -13.70 8.94 -5.71
C ALA A 619 -13.43 7.82 -4.69
N TYR A 620 -14.48 7.13 -4.25
CA TYR A 620 -14.41 6.02 -3.30
C TYR A 620 -14.13 4.63 -3.91
N GLY A 621 -14.02 4.51 -5.24
CA GLY A 621 -13.65 3.27 -5.92
C GLY A 621 -12.14 3.02 -6.00
N PHE A 622 -11.74 1.85 -6.50
CA PHE A 622 -10.32 1.47 -6.60
C PHE A 622 -9.54 2.28 -7.63
N SER A 623 -10.18 2.64 -8.75
CA SER A 623 -9.53 3.31 -9.89
C SER A 623 -10.37 4.50 -10.40
N PRO A 624 -10.65 5.50 -9.56
CA PRO A 624 -11.30 6.73 -10.02
C PRO A 624 -10.40 7.43 -11.03
N ARG A 625 -10.99 7.96 -12.11
CA ARG A 625 -10.28 8.83 -13.05
C ARG A 625 -9.99 10.17 -12.37
N PRO A 626 -8.73 10.63 -12.28
CA PRO A 626 -8.40 11.89 -11.63
C PRO A 626 -9.06 13.10 -12.30
N THR A 627 -9.43 14.11 -11.50
CA THR A 627 -9.99 15.39 -11.96
C THR A 627 -9.17 16.53 -11.34
N PRO A 628 -7.93 16.75 -11.82
CA PRO A 628 -6.96 17.60 -11.14
C PRO A 628 -7.41 19.07 -11.08
N LYS A 629 -7.23 19.69 -9.92
CA LYS A 629 -7.43 21.13 -9.69
C LYS A 629 -6.25 21.69 -8.89
N LEU A 630 -5.65 22.78 -9.35
CA LEU A 630 -4.60 23.48 -8.60
C LEU A 630 -5.25 24.19 -7.41
N VAL A 631 -4.84 23.84 -6.19
CA VAL A 631 -5.45 24.38 -4.95
C VAL A 631 -4.51 25.25 -4.15
N ALA A 632 -3.19 25.06 -4.28
CA ALA A 632 -2.21 25.91 -3.62
C ALA A 632 -0.87 25.96 -4.35
N THR A 633 -0.12 27.02 -4.10
CA THR A 633 1.25 27.21 -4.60
C THR A 633 2.15 27.79 -3.53
N TYR A 634 3.43 27.46 -3.61
CA TYR A 634 4.49 28.09 -2.82
C TYR A 634 5.69 28.37 -3.70
N ALA A 635 6.22 29.58 -3.66
CA ALA A 635 7.44 29.94 -4.36
C ALA A 635 8.63 29.63 -3.47
N THR A 636 9.46 28.69 -3.89
CA THR A 636 10.68 28.25 -3.20
C THR A 636 11.82 29.26 -3.41
N HIS A 637 12.92 29.14 -2.67
CA HIS A 637 14.08 30.03 -2.82
C HIS A 637 14.86 29.77 -4.11
N GLY A 638 15.03 28.50 -4.47
CA GLY A 638 15.62 28.02 -5.71
C GLY A 638 14.64 27.14 -6.51
N PRO A 639 15.07 26.57 -7.65
CA PRO A 639 14.23 25.70 -8.47
C PRO A 639 13.83 24.43 -7.71
N ALA A 640 12.54 24.15 -7.58
CA ALA A 640 12.03 22.94 -6.94
C ALA A 640 12.20 21.72 -7.86
N VAL A 641 13.08 20.80 -7.49
CA VAL A 641 13.45 19.65 -8.34
C VAL A 641 13.10 18.27 -7.78
N ALA A 642 12.84 18.17 -6.47
CA ALA A 642 12.58 16.88 -5.83
C ALA A 642 11.57 17.00 -4.69
N LEU A 643 10.86 15.91 -4.42
CA LEU A 643 9.90 15.81 -3.32
C LEU A 643 10.12 14.55 -2.49
N SER A 644 9.98 14.66 -1.17
CA SER A 644 9.92 13.48 -0.32
C SER A 644 8.65 12.69 -0.63
N ARG A 645 8.77 11.36 -0.80
CA ARG A 645 7.59 10.49 -0.79
C ARG A 645 6.99 10.45 0.62
N GLY A 646 5.66 10.36 0.68
CA GLY A 646 4.94 10.19 1.95
C GLY A 646 5.03 8.79 2.52
N VAL A 647 4.63 8.64 3.78
CA VAL A 647 4.64 7.36 4.51
C VAL A 647 3.67 6.37 3.86
N ASP A 648 4.15 5.18 3.47
CA ASP A 648 3.35 4.11 2.85
C ASP A 648 2.43 3.45 3.89
N ARG A 649 1.15 3.84 3.94
CA ARG A 649 0.19 3.31 4.93
C ARG A 649 -0.50 2.01 4.51
N ASP A 650 -0.38 1.61 3.25
CA ASP A 650 -0.97 0.38 2.68
C ASP A 650 0.06 -0.72 2.39
N ARG A 651 1.31 -0.54 2.85
CA ARG A 651 2.41 -1.48 2.68
C ARG A 651 2.70 -2.23 3.99
N ALA A 652 2.45 -3.55 3.99
CA ALA A 652 2.71 -4.42 5.15
C ALA A 652 3.90 -5.34 4.94
N VAL A 653 4.28 -5.56 3.69
CA VAL A 653 5.32 -6.51 3.26
C VAL A 653 5.98 -5.98 1.98
N ASP A 654 7.23 -6.35 1.76
CA ASP A 654 7.88 -6.10 0.47
C ASP A 654 7.66 -7.24 -0.54
N GLU A 655 8.19 -7.03 -1.74
CA GLU A 655 8.08 -7.92 -2.90
C GLU A 655 8.79 -9.27 -2.70
N HIS A 656 9.71 -9.37 -1.73
CA HIS A 656 10.41 -10.61 -1.36
C HIS A 656 9.79 -11.30 -0.13
N GLY A 657 8.76 -10.70 0.49
CA GLY A 657 8.04 -11.26 1.63
C GLY A 657 8.54 -10.82 2.99
N ASN A 658 9.47 -9.86 3.05
CA ASN A 658 9.94 -9.32 4.32
C ASN A 658 8.86 -8.44 4.94
N GLN A 659 8.46 -8.78 6.15
CA GLN A 659 7.41 -8.07 6.87
C GLN A 659 7.90 -6.67 7.28
N ILE A 660 7.03 -5.66 7.06
CA ILE A 660 7.25 -4.25 7.40
C ILE A 660 6.30 -3.82 8.52
N GLY A 661 5.01 -4.15 8.40
CA GLY A 661 3.97 -3.75 9.36
C GLY A 661 3.74 -4.77 10.46
N VAL A 662 3.41 -4.28 11.67
CA VAL A 662 3.04 -5.13 12.82
C VAL A 662 1.64 -5.75 12.63
N PHE A 663 1.43 -6.98 13.10
CA PHE A 663 0.13 -7.68 13.04
C PHE A 663 -0.47 -7.90 14.42
N GLY A 664 -1.75 -7.58 14.58
CA GLY A 664 -2.44 -7.59 15.89
C GLY A 664 -2.79 -8.97 16.47
N ARG A 665 -2.27 -10.07 15.92
CA ARG A 665 -2.59 -11.44 16.37
C ARG A 665 -1.34 -12.32 16.33
N ARG A 666 -1.16 -13.14 17.37
CA ARG A 666 -0.07 -14.11 17.46
C ARG A 666 -0.04 -15.05 16.24
N GLY A 667 1.09 -15.09 15.55
CA GLY A 667 1.31 -15.88 14.34
C GLY A 667 0.63 -15.35 13.06
N ALA A 668 -0.16 -14.28 13.16
CA ALA A 668 -0.68 -13.62 11.96
C ALA A 668 0.42 -12.78 11.32
N ARG A 669 0.49 -12.81 9.99
CA ARG A 669 1.56 -12.14 9.22
C ARG A 669 1.12 -11.95 7.77
N PRO A 670 1.74 -11.04 7.01
CA PRO A 670 1.53 -11.02 5.56
C PRO A 670 2.04 -12.32 4.94
N LEU A 671 1.70 -12.57 3.67
CA LEU A 671 2.25 -13.69 2.91
C LEU A 671 3.78 -13.53 2.76
N ASN A 672 4.53 -14.59 2.99
CA ASN A 672 5.99 -14.58 2.76
C ASN A 672 6.31 -14.70 1.26
N GLY A 673 7.58 -14.60 0.86
CA GLY A 673 7.96 -14.54 -0.54
C GLY A 673 7.53 -15.76 -1.36
N GLU A 674 7.63 -16.97 -0.79
CA GLU A 674 7.18 -18.20 -1.47
C GLU A 674 5.65 -18.24 -1.63
N GLU A 675 4.91 -17.85 -0.59
CA GLU A 675 3.45 -17.73 -0.63
C GLU A 675 2.99 -16.68 -1.64
N GLN A 676 3.61 -15.49 -1.66
CA GLN A 676 3.30 -14.45 -2.65
C GLN A 676 3.57 -14.95 -4.07
N ARG A 677 4.76 -15.52 -4.35
CA ARG A 677 5.11 -16.04 -5.68
C ARG A 677 4.11 -17.09 -6.15
N ARG A 678 3.65 -18.01 -5.29
CA ARG A 678 2.64 -19.01 -5.66
C ARG A 678 1.28 -18.42 -6.07
N MET A 679 1.00 -17.16 -5.75
CA MET A 679 -0.23 -16.47 -6.19
C MET A 679 -0.21 -16.11 -7.67
N TYR A 680 0.98 -15.94 -8.26
CA TYR A 680 1.15 -15.46 -9.65
C TYR A 680 2.20 -16.22 -10.47
N LEU A 681 2.95 -17.15 -9.89
CA LEU A 681 3.94 -18.00 -10.58
C LEU A 681 3.66 -19.47 -10.35
N ARG A 682 3.89 -20.27 -11.41
CA ARG A 682 3.94 -21.74 -11.38
C ARG A 682 5.07 -22.21 -12.27
N ASP A 683 5.95 -23.04 -11.75
CA ASP A 683 7.13 -23.55 -12.46
C ASP A 683 7.96 -22.43 -13.12
N GLY A 684 8.09 -21.30 -12.41
CA GLY A 684 8.79 -20.10 -12.88
C GLY A 684 8.07 -19.30 -13.97
N LYS A 685 6.86 -19.70 -14.39
CA LYS A 685 6.06 -19.01 -15.40
C LYS A 685 4.89 -18.27 -14.76
N LEU A 686 4.50 -17.16 -15.38
CA LEU A 686 3.32 -16.41 -14.99
C LEU A 686 2.07 -17.31 -15.03
N PHE A 687 1.41 -17.43 -13.88
CA PHE A 687 0.13 -18.08 -13.74
C PHE A 687 -0.99 -17.04 -13.83
N THR A 688 -1.89 -17.20 -14.80
CA THR A 688 -3.03 -16.31 -15.02
C THR A 688 -4.35 -17.06 -15.00
N VAL A 689 -5.42 -16.37 -14.65
CA VAL A 689 -6.77 -16.94 -14.55
C VAL A 689 -7.81 -16.12 -15.31
N THR A 690 -8.96 -16.73 -15.54
CA THR A 690 -10.23 -16.08 -15.92
C THR A 690 -11.28 -16.44 -14.88
N ASP A 691 -12.36 -15.67 -14.78
CA ASP A 691 -13.52 -16.05 -13.94
C ASP A 691 -14.38 -17.17 -14.58
N ALA A 692 -14.12 -17.50 -15.84
CA ALA A 692 -14.68 -18.67 -16.51
C ALA A 692 -13.86 -19.93 -16.17
N PRO A 693 -14.49 -21.13 -16.17
CA PRO A 693 -13.78 -22.38 -15.96
C PRO A 693 -12.63 -22.61 -16.97
N PRO A 694 -11.50 -23.20 -16.54
CA PRO A 694 -10.33 -23.44 -17.42
C PRO A 694 -10.55 -24.58 -18.43
N GLY A 695 -11.64 -25.33 -18.32
CA GLY A 695 -11.96 -26.48 -19.15
C GLY A 695 -13.23 -27.18 -18.67
N LYS A 696 -13.53 -28.38 -19.20
CA LYS A 696 -14.68 -29.18 -18.76
C LYS A 696 -14.44 -29.73 -17.34
N ALA A 697 -15.50 -29.78 -16.54
CA ALA A 697 -15.48 -30.39 -15.21
C ALA A 697 -15.17 -31.90 -15.29
N VAL A 698 -14.37 -32.40 -14.35
CA VAL A 698 -14.17 -33.84 -14.17
C VAL A 698 -15.49 -34.46 -13.70
N GLY A 699 -15.92 -35.53 -14.37
CA GLY A 699 -17.13 -36.28 -14.01
C GLY A 699 -18.47 -35.61 -14.35
N GLY A 700 -18.51 -34.58 -15.20
CA GLY A 700 -19.77 -34.00 -15.71
C GLY A 700 -20.13 -34.53 -17.10
N ALA A 701 -21.32 -35.15 -17.23
CA ALA A 701 -21.92 -35.49 -18.51
C ALA A 701 -22.10 -34.24 -19.40
N ALA A 702 -21.89 -34.42 -20.70
CA ALA A 702 -22.10 -33.38 -21.69
C ALA A 702 -23.57 -32.93 -21.70
N THR A 703 -23.87 -31.74 -21.21
CA THR A 703 -25.06 -31.01 -21.68
C THR A 703 -24.70 -30.33 -22.99
N ASP A 704 -24.53 -31.14 -24.02
CA ASP A 704 -24.58 -30.67 -25.39
C ASP A 704 -26.05 -30.40 -25.71
N ASN A 705 -26.46 -29.14 -25.63
CA ASN A 705 -27.73 -28.70 -26.19
C ASN A 705 -27.57 -27.31 -26.80
N ARG A 706 -26.70 -27.22 -27.80
CA ARG A 706 -26.89 -26.26 -28.90
C ARG A 706 -27.56 -26.99 -30.07
N GLY A 707 -28.82 -27.33 -29.84
CA GLY A 707 -29.77 -27.57 -30.91
C GLY A 707 -30.03 -26.26 -31.65
N GLN A 708 -29.98 -26.36 -32.97
CA GLN A 708 -30.20 -25.34 -33.97
C GLN A 708 -31.46 -24.48 -33.70
N GLY A 709 -31.35 -23.19 -33.99
CA GLY A 709 -32.46 -22.25 -33.94
C GLY A 709 -32.05 -20.87 -34.41
N ALA A 710 -31.54 -20.77 -35.63
CA ALA A 710 -31.48 -19.50 -36.33
C ALA A 710 -32.90 -19.12 -36.74
N THR A 711 -33.50 -18.16 -36.03
CA THR A 711 -34.66 -17.40 -36.51
C THR A 711 -34.35 -15.92 -36.42
N ALA A 712 -34.18 -15.33 -37.60
CA ALA A 712 -34.24 -13.90 -37.82
C ALA A 712 -35.71 -13.45 -37.74
N ALA A 713 -35.97 -12.40 -36.96
CA ALA A 713 -37.14 -11.50 -37.05
C ALA A 713 -36.85 -10.30 -36.14
N SER A 714 -36.38 -9.17 -36.69
CA SER A 714 -37.18 -8.02 -37.14
C SER A 714 -37.82 -7.19 -36.01
N GLY A 715 -37.33 -5.95 -35.88
CA GLY A 715 -38.10 -4.72 -35.61
C GLY A 715 -39.13 -4.70 -34.48
N GLY A 716 -38.85 -3.92 -33.43
CA GLY A 716 -39.85 -3.52 -32.44
C GLY A 716 -39.39 -2.27 -31.67
N ARG A 717 -40.16 -1.20 -31.82
CA ARG A 717 -39.93 0.17 -31.37
C ARG A 717 -40.54 0.40 -29.97
N GLU A 718 -39.89 1.27 -29.19
CA GLU A 718 -40.47 2.27 -28.26
C GLU A 718 -41.01 1.93 -26.84
N LYS A 719 -40.63 2.86 -25.92
CA LYS A 719 -41.29 3.37 -24.69
C LYS A 719 -41.17 2.51 -23.42
N ARG A 720 -40.80 3.03 -22.25
CA ARG A 720 -40.74 4.39 -21.69
C ARG A 720 -39.62 4.48 -20.66
#